data_AF-A0A9X0CNQ6-F1
#
_entry.id   AF-A0A9X0CNQ6-F1
#
_cell.length_a   1.000
_cell.length_b   1.000
_cell.length_c   1.000
_cell.angle_alpha   90.00
_cell.angle_beta   90.00
_cell.angle_gamma   90.00
#
_symmetry.space_group_name_H-M   'P 1'
#
loop_
_entity.id
_entity.type
_entity.pdbx_description
1 polymer ?
#
loop_
_entity_poly.entity_id
_entity_poly.type
_entity_poly.pdbx_seq_one_letter_code
_entity_poly.pdbx_strand_id
1 'polypeptide(L)'
;MKVRCSTTGCNRREYQQDRNRTGVLLPSPPYRFRVQTGLPVHVHGAFGLTDNRRNLKWPGPESQNDDAAEWNILLSREVVSKAYASLVVTLTQSPREELLPMVHNIWPDLDRVQGQWKVILKPFFTALADKAAFWTPSVGGRWITLEEGILDRLECSPNKVRDEVRKVVVETLLQADEPVIVLPQQAMKAVDEYVEHHVRRPQDITPSYVRAVLKGDRSTVSTSPNSIRSNGNIKKLRNSPRGLSGENLDIYGLKEKVSSKNGKVDFERLSRNEKLCLLEFILMDRNIMELAGLPLLPLTDETFQEFRGSDSRFLDEKIEGSVLDTLRSVAGEMESKLSGPTQLVKLSPSLVPKLVHESLPEVWRSSSVVVPWNTKDEALPDDVWLRGLWSWLKTEFPKDLTAFEGIPLLPLAEARSENRYLIKLKKDHCVIQSSSYFASLPRIVASALQKAGCIVLPHLPPFCDHAALKHYIEPPTPSGVIKVLATVMNEPGNDNLATCSVEEKVAIRAFLSSLRNPSDDEVVALMTLPIFQAMDGTTFTSVQPGGPLSGTKLDVAPPRLHLPSSTKIQCSHEILSATDDDSYQLLRRLPVRILNTSDFLIDKIFPYIESGGFYTREQVSDLMFWVIQRLPALSSDNKAFPEHLKNVRFVPVANGSLKPPCELYDPEDEVIQKLFEGEPDVFPAQEFAKAHALSLLRVFLGLRRTRSLEAKDVLLIAKQITQAPDESALRRAEALLQFLNDNAYLVEHEVQLEESSGPAKKVLLGSILSSLPWLPASKEPLSKYPTSMPWFGVARRLYSPKDMRDADMVNIVGSAMPVLRGSLDEKLKKAFGWSFPPPISYVLAQLKGAITTWQQQVHKSSEIELLKFQAMLKDIYSHLSSEIVTAEAVLVLKEYSFLPWMWYGSGFAKPSCVALRSECLLDLRPYVFVLSEDFQRYSAFFKRCGVLETFNDASALDVLHMIRDWHSEEKEIQRK
;
A
#
# COMPACT_ATOMS: atom_id res chain seq x y z
N MET A 1 28.04 81.48 78.59
CA MET A 1 27.87 81.48 77.12
C MET A 1 26.38 81.42 76.79
N LYS A 2 25.86 82.17 75.81
CA LYS A 2 24.46 82.02 75.32
C LYS A 2 24.47 81.92 73.80
N VAL A 3 23.92 80.84 73.25
CA VAL A 3 23.62 80.70 71.81
C VAL A 3 22.12 80.94 71.66
N ARG A 4 21.71 81.87 70.79
CA ARG A 4 20.30 82.19 70.55
C ARG A 4 19.99 82.06 69.06
N CYS A 5 18.85 81.45 68.75
CA CYS A 5 18.32 81.38 67.39
C CYS A 5 17.90 82.78 66.90
N SER A 6 18.23 83.13 65.65
CA SER A 6 17.70 84.33 65.00
C SER A 6 16.33 84.04 64.39
N THR A 7 15.28 84.04 65.21
CA THR A 7 13.90 83.94 64.70
C THR A 7 13.39 85.33 64.35
N THR A 8 13.65 85.80 63.13
CA THR A 8 12.85 86.88 62.50
C THR A 8 11.94 86.25 61.45
N GLY A 9 10.68 86.04 61.80
CA GLY A 9 9.71 85.51 60.86
C GLY A 9 8.37 85.10 61.48
N CYS A 10 7.69 86.00 62.21
CA CYS A 10 6.23 86.08 62.13
C CYS A 10 5.73 87.43 62.66
N ASN A 11 5.03 88.15 61.78
CA ASN A 11 4.29 89.42 61.94
C ASN A 11 4.97 90.75 61.52
N ARG A 12 4.27 91.37 60.57
CA ARG A 12 4.51 92.58 59.76
C ARG A 12 4.95 93.83 60.55
N ARG A 13 6.03 94.49 60.09
CA ARG A 13 6.06 95.82 59.42
C ARG A 13 7.53 96.24 59.25
N GLU A 14 7.80 96.95 58.15
CA GLU A 14 9.11 97.36 57.61
C GLU A 14 10.15 97.77 58.67
N TYR A 15 11.35 97.19 58.64
CA TYR A 15 12.65 97.85 58.87
C TYR A 15 13.80 96.88 58.49
N GLN A 16 14.92 97.46 58.05
CA GLN A 16 16.04 96.85 57.32
C GLN A 16 16.71 95.60 57.95
N GLN A 17 17.19 94.73 57.06
CA GLN A 17 18.03 93.52 57.27
C GLN A 17 18.92 93.54 58.52
N ASP A 18 18.55 92.75 59.53
CA ASP A 18 19.43 92.39 60.64
C ASP A 18 20.06 91.01 60.42
N ARG A 19 21.31 91.00 59.92
CA ARG A 19 22.12 89.80 59.72
C ARG A 19 22.92 89.45 60.98
N ASN A 20 22.94 88.15 61.31
CA ASN A 20 23.75 87.37 62.28
C ASN A 20 24.92 88.15 62.93
N ARG A 21 24.78 88.47 64.22
CA ARG A 21 25.70 89.33 65.00
C ARG A 21 26.31 88.59 66.19
N THR A 22 27.60 88.80 66.45
CA THR A 22 28.24 88.59 67.76
C THR A 22 28.28 89.93 68.50
N GLY A 23 27.76 90.02 69.72
CA GLY A 23 27.74 91.26 70.51
C GLY A 23 28.78 91.26 71.62
N VAL A 24 29.65 92.27 71.64
CA VAL A 24 30.49 92.65 72.79
C VAL A 24 30.13 94.10 73.13
N LEU A 25 29.79 94.40 74.39
CA LEU A 25 29.41 95.75 74.83
C LEU A 25 30.62 96.70 74.74
N LEU A 26 30.54 97.75 73.92
CA LEU A 26 31.12 99.12 74.08
C LEU A 26 30.77 99.98 72.83
N PRO A 27 30.77 101.34 72.91
CA PRO A 27 29.96 102.21 72.05
C PRO A 27 30.53 102.44 70.63
N SER A 28 29.66 102.35 69.62
CA SER A 28 29.96 102.50 68.17
C SER A 28 30.42 103.92 67.76
N PRO A 29 31.21 104.07 66.67
CA PRO A 29 30.63 104.36 65.34
C PRO A 29 31.40 103.69 64.15
N PRO A 30 31.12 104.03 62.88
CA PRO A 30 30.19 103.41 61.95
C PRO A 30 30.80 102.37 60.98
N TYR A 31 29.94 101.48 60.47
CA TYR A 31 30.04 100.73 59.20
C TYR A 31 31.41 100.65 58.49
N ARG A 32 32.24 99.63 58.79
CA ARG A 32 33.04 98.89 57.77
C ARG A 32 33.89 97.71 58.27
N PHE A 33 33.88 97.36 59.55
CA PHE A 33 34.52 96.13 60.04
C PHE A 33 33.51 95.31 60.85
N ARG A 34 32.82 94.36 60.20
CA ARG A 34 31.90 93.41 60.86
C ARG A 34 32.43 91.99 60.66
N VAL A 35 32.63 91.25 61.75
CA VAL A 35 32.95 89.82 61.71
C VAL A 35 31.68 89.06 61.28
N GLN A 36 31.66 88.53 60.05
CA GLN A 36 30.59 87.66 59.57
C GLN A 36 30.93 86.21 59.91
N THR A 37 30.08 85.54 60.71
CA THR A 37 30.30 84.14 61.09
C THR A 37 29.74 83.16 60.05
N GLY A 38 28.69 83.56 59.33
CA GLY A 38 27.96 82.71 58.40
C GLY A 38 27.04 81.67 59.06
N LEU A 39 26.98 81.60 60.39
CA LEU A 39 26.11 80.70 61.14
C LEU A 39 24.68 81.26 61.27
N PRO A 40 23.61 80.45 61.23
CA PRO A 40 22.21 80.88 61.40
C PRO A 40 21.82 81.16 62.85
N VAL A 41 22.80 81.21 63.78
CA VAL A 41 22.59 81.48 65.19
C VAL A 41 23.49 82.61 65.67
N HIS A 42 23.02 83.34 66.69
CA HIS A 42 23.81 84.33 67.40
C HIS A 42 24.65 83.66 68.49
N VAL A 43 25.96 83.87 68.43
CA VAL A 43 26.90 83.37 69.44
C VAL A 43 27.33 84.52 70.35
N HIS A 44 27.05 84.41 71.65
CA HIS A 44 27.48 85.40 72.65
C HIS A 44 28.41 84.75 73.69
N GLY A 45 29.62 85.29 73.80
CA GLY A 45 30.70 84.76 74.63
C GLY A 45 31.80 85.76 74.95
N ALA A 46 32.66 85.39 75.89
CA ALA A 46 33.85 86.17 76.24
C ALA A 46 34.98 85.80 75.28
N PHE A 47 35.01 86.44 74.11
CA PHE A 47 36.06 86.22 73.11
C PHE A 47 37.24 87.17 73.33
N GLY A 48 38.46 86.69 73.07
CA GLY A 48 39.66 87.51 72.94
C GLY A 48 39.57 88.42 71.71
N LEU A 49 39.92 89.69 71.88
CA LEU A 49 39.90 90.70 70.81
C LEU A 49 41.32 91.00 70.33
N THR A 50 41.44 91.44 69.07
CA THR A 50 42.69 92.01 68.55
C THR A 50 43.02 93.33 69.26
N ASP A 51 44.28 93.80 69.22
CA ASP A 51 44.72 95.00 69.94
C ASP A 51 43.95 96.27 69.52
N ASN A 52 43.56 96.35 68.25
CA ASN A 52 42.71 97.41 67.72
C ASN A 52 41.22 97.26 68.09
N ARG A 53 40.87 96.23 68.85
CA ARG A 53 39.52 95.85 69.36
C ARG A 53 38.43 95.79 68.29
N ARG A 54 38.81 95.60 67.01
CA ARG A 54 37.89 95.59 65.88
C ARG A 54 37.50 94.19 65.41
N ASN A 55 38.29 93.17 65.73
CA ASN A 55 38.08 91.79 65.32
C ASN A 55 38.35 90.81 66.47
N LEU A 56 37.91 89.56 66.29
CA LEU A 56 38.29 88.45 67.16
C LEU A 56 39.73 88.04 66.87
N LYS A 57 40.48 87.72 67.94
CA LYS A 57 41.85 87.23 67.83
C LYS A 57 41.84 85.76 67.41
N TRP A 58 42.59 85.41 66.38
CA TRP A 58 42.73 84.04 65.87
C TRP A 58 44.21 83.70 65.71
N PRO A 59 44.60 82.42 65.82
CA PRO A 59 45.98 82.01 65.60
C PRO A 59 46.42 82.32 64.17
N GLY A 60 47.61 82.91 64.07
CA GLY A 60 48.23 83.29 62.82
C GLY A 60 49.75 83.27 62.96
N PRO A 61 50.50 83.54 61.88
CA PRO A 61 51.96 83.46 61.86
C PRO A 61 52.63 84.32 62.94
N GLU A 62 52.02 85.46 63.30
CA GLU A 62 52.52 86.41 64.31
C GLU A 62 51.97 86.16 65.74
N SER A 63 51.08 85.18 65.92
CA SER A 63 50.28 84.98 67.15
C SER A 63 50.23 83.52 67.61
N GLN A 64 51.25 82.71 67.32
CA GLN A 64 51.22 81.26 67.55
C GLN A 64 51.10 80.83 69.02
N ASN A 65 51.53 81.66 69.98
CA ASN A 65 51.47 81.36 71.43
C ASN A 65 50.65 82.41 72.20
N ASP A 66 49.53 82.87 71.62
CA ASP A 66 48.66 83.83 72.28
C ASP A 66 47.47 83.14 72.97
N ASP A 67 47.47 83.16 74.31
CA ASP A 67 46.44 82.53 75.14
C ASP A 67 45.02 82.98 74.77
N ALA A 68 44.83 84.23 74.32
CA ALA A 68 43.51 84.75 73.95
C ALA A 68 43.05 84.26 72.55
N ALA A 69 43.99 83.98 71.65
CA ALA A 69 43.70 83.39 70.34
C ALA A 69 43.40 81.88 70.46
N GLU A 70 44.17 81.16 71.29
CA GLU A 70 43.92 79.75 71.58
C GLU A 70 42.59 79.57 72.32
N TRP A 71 42.28 80.45 73.28
CA TRP A 71 40.99 80.49 73.96
C TRP A 71 39.82 80.62 72.98
N ASN A 72 39.92 81.46 71.94
CA ASN A 72 38.84 81.62 70.96
C ASN A 72 38.62 80.37 70.11
N ILE A 73 39.68 79.64 69.75
CA ILE A 73 39.56 78.35 69.06
C ILE A 73 38.91 77.32 69.98
N LEU A 74 39.41 77.15 71.20
CA LEU A 74 38.87 76.19 72.17
C LEU A 74 37.41 76.50 72.49
N LEU A 75 37.08 77.77 72.71
CA LEU A 75 35.71 78.22 72.96
C LEU A 75 34.80 77.90 71.78
N SER A 76 35.23 78.17 70.54
CA SER A 76 34.43 77.88 69.35
C SER A 76 34.28 76.38 69.11
N ARG A 77 35.39 75.64 69.15
CA ARG A 77 35.46 74.21 68.80
C ARG A 77 34.86 73.29 69.87
N GLU A 78 35.08 73.56 71.16
CA GLU A 78 34.69 72.65 72.25
C GLU A 78 33.41 73.08 72.99
N VAL A 79 33.12 74.38 73.03
CA VAL A 79 32.00 74.93 73.83
C VAL A 79 30.85 75.38 72.93
N VAL A 80 31.10 76.21 71.92
CA VAL A 80 30.05 76.73 71.03
C VAL A 80 29.43 75.60 70.22
N SER A 81 30.23 74.71 69.64
CA SER A 81 29.76 73.55 68.88
C SER A 81 28.81 72.65 69.69
N LYS A 82 29.16 72.30 70.93
CA LYS A 82 28.34 71.45 71.83
C LYS A 82 27.10 72.18 72.30
N ALA A 83 27.21 73.46 72.67
CA ALA A 83 26.06 74.27 73.07
C ALA A 83 25.08 74.46 71.90
N TYR A 84 25.60 74.58 70.68
CA TYR A 84 24.79 74.70 69.47
C TYR A 84 24.13 73.37 69.10
N ALA A 85 24.82 72.25 69.19
CA ALA A 85 24.22 70.92 69.02
C ALA A 85 23.13 70.68 70.08
N SER A 86 23.39 71.04 71.34
CA SER A 86 22.39 70.94 72.42
C SER A 86 21.14 71.79 72.17
N LEU A 87 21.28 72.95 71.52
CA LEU A 87 20.14 73.77 71.12
C LEU A 87 19.24 73.01 70.13
N VAL A 88 19.82 72.39 69.11
CA VAL A 88 19.09 71.58 68.13
C VAL A 88 18.43 70.38 68.80
N VAL A 89 19.15 69.65 69.65
CA VAL A 89 18.60 68.49 70.39
C VAL A 89 17.45 68.90 71.32
N THR A 90 17.50 70.09 71.91
CA THR A 90 16.40 70.59 72.77
C THR A 90 15.14 70.85 71.95
N LEU A 91 15.28 71.34 70.71
CA LEU A 91 14.16 71.56 69.80
C LEU A 91 13.53 70.24 69.32
N THR A 92 14.30 69.15 69.26
CA THR A 92 13.84 67.83 68.82
C THR A 92 13.31 66.93 69.96
N GLN A 93 13.28 67.41 71.21
CA GLN A 93 12.69 66.67 72.35
C GLN A 93 11.17 66.49 72.24
N SER A 94 10.49 67.33 71.45
CA SER A 94 9.05 67.22 71.21
C SER A 94 8.79 66.60 69.82
N PRO A 95 7.97 65.54 69.71
CA PRO A 95 7.61 64.92 68.44
C PRO A 95 6.54 65.75 67.72
N ARG A 96 6.91 66.95 67.27
CA ARG A 96 6.03 67.85 66.51
C ARG A 96 6.64 68.13 65.13
N GLU A 97 5.95 67.71 64.09
CA GLU A 97 6.33 67.93 62.69
C GLU A 97 6.41 69.44 62.34
N GLU A 98 5.59 70.28 62.98
CA GLU A 98 5.60 71.74 62.82
C GLU A 98 6.97 72.39 63.08
N LEU A 99 7.84 71.74 63.85
CA LEU A 99 9.18 72.23 64.18
C LEU A 99 10.23 71.85 63.12
N LEU A 100 9.91 70.96 62.17
CA LEU A 100 10.83 70.47 61.16
C LEU A 100 11.44 71.60 60.29
N PRO A 101 10.66 72.56 59.75
CA PRO A 101 11.23 73.66 58.96
C PRO A 101 12.15 74.55 59.82
N MET A 102 11.82 74.71 61.10
CA MET A 102 12.63 75.50 62.03
C MET A 102 13.96 74.81 62.32
N VAL A 103 13.95 73.49 62.56
CA VAL A 103 15.16 72.69 62.78
C VAL A 103 16.06 72.73 61.55
N HIS A 104 15.52 72.52 60.34
CA HIS A 104 16.30 72.60 59.11
C HIS A 104 16.95 73.97 58.88
N ASN A 105 16.26 75.07 59.21
CA ASN A 105 16.80 76.42 59.08
C ASN A 105 17.90 76.77 60.10
N ILE A 106 17.96 76.04 61.22
CA ILE A 106 18.96 76.24 62.27
C ILE A 106 20.26 75.50 61.96
N TRP A 107 20.28 74.55 61.03
CA TRP A 107 21.51 73.83 60.69
C TRP A 107 22.51 74.74 59.95
N PRO A 108 23.81 74.67 60.28
CA PRO A 108 24.82 75.50 59.63
C PRO A 108 25.02 75.05 58.18
N ASP A 109 24.94 76.01 57.25
CA ASP A 109 25.21 75.80 55.83
C ASP A 109 26.73 75.83 55.57
N LEU A 110 27.28 74.70 55.12
CA LEU A 110 28.71 74.48 54.88
C LEU A 110 29.34 75.55 53.97
N ASP A 111 28.58 75.99 52.96
CA ASP A 111 29.05 76.95 51.96
C ASP A 111 29.00 78.39 52.50
N ARG A 112 28.17 78.66 53.52
CA ARG A 112 27.99 80.01 54.10
C ARG A 112 28.88 80.30 55.29
N VAL A 113 29.34 79.28 56.03
CA VAL A 113 30.21 79.50 57.20
C VAL A 113 31.59 80.00 56.77
N GLN A 114 31.98 81.17 57.28
CA GLN A 114 33.15 81.90 56.79
C GLN A 114 34.39 81.72 57.68
N GLY A 115 35.55 81.60 57.03
CA GLY A 115 36.87 81.69 57.65
C GLY A 115 37.07 80.72 58.83
N GLN A 116 37.59 81.25 59.93
CA GLN A 116 37.97 80.48 61.12
C GLN A 116 36.78 79.87 61.88
N TRP A 117 35.54 80.26 61.58
CA TRP A 117 34.34 79.69 62.21
C TRP A 117 34.00 78.28 61.72
N LYS A 118 34.65 77.81 60.63
CA LYS A 118 34.53 76.43 60.14
C LYS A 118 34.93 75.38 61.18
N VAL A 119 35.75 75.74 62.17
CA VAL A 119 36.15 74.85 63.28
C VAL A 119 34.96 74.31 64.09
N ILE A 120 33.78 74.94 63.99
CA ILE A 120 32.55 74.51 64.67
C ILE A 120 31.86 73.35 63.96
N LEU A 121 31.96 73.27 62.62
CA LEU A 121 31.15 72.38 61.78
C LEU A 121 31.35 70.91 62.17
N LYS A 122 32.61 70.44 62.18
CA LYS A 122 32.93 69.04 62.51
C LYS A 122 32.43 68.63 63.90
N PRO A 123 32.81 69.31 65.02
CA PRO A 123 32.32 68.92 66.34
C PRO A 123 30.81 69.07 66.52
N PHE A 124 30.16 70.01 65.82
CA PHE A 124 28.72 70.19 65.85
C PHE A 124 27.98 69.01 65.22
N PHE A 125 28.33 68.63 63.98
CA PHE A 125 27.68 67.52 63.28
C PHE A 125 27.99 66.17 63.92
N THR A 126 29.22 65.95 64.41
CA THR A 126 29.55 64.76 65.20
C THR A 126 28.72 64.67 66.48
N ALA A 127 28.44 65.78 67.16
CA ALA A 127 27.62 65.78 68.36
C ALA A 127 26.12 65.51 68.09
N LEU A 128 25.64 65.77 66.87
CA LEU A 128 24.26 65.48 66.46
C LEU A 128 24.05 64.04 65.98
N ALA A 129 25.10 63.40 65.48
CA ALA A 129 25.04 62.06 64.89
C ALA A 129 24.41 61.01 65.84
N ASP A 130 24.81 61.04 67.12
CA ASP A 130 24.36 60.09 68.16
C ASP A 130 23.09 60.57 68.90
N LYS A 131 22.39 61.57 68.37
CA LYS A 131 21.21 62.19 69.01
C LYS A 131 20.00 62.09 68.10
N ALA A 132 18.81 62.05 68.72
CA ALA A 132 17.53 62.06 68.02
C ALA A 132 17.28 63.44 67.37
N ALA A 133 17.96 63.68 66.25
CA ALA A 133 17.99 64.96 65.54
C ALA A 133 17.43 64.88 64.12
N PHE A 134 17.04 63.68 63.66
CA PHE A 134 16.55 63.41 62.31
C PHE A 134 15.07 63.01 62.35
N TRP A 135 14.24 63.60 61.51
CA TRP A 135 12.80 63.34 61.51
C TRP A 135 12.44 62.18 60.58
N THR A 136 11.56 61.29 61.04
CA THR A 136 10.87 60.32 60.18
C THR A 136 9.34 60.45 60.35
N PRO A 137 8.57 60.50 59.25
CA PRO A 137 7.10 60.46 59.30
C PRO A 137 6.53 59.08 59.71
N SER A 138 7.35 58.03 59.70
CA SER A 138 6.94 56.67 60.04
C SER A 138 6.41 56.56 61.48
N VAL A 139 5.50 55.63 61.74
CA VAL A 139 4.97 55.32 63.09
C VAL A 139 4.41 56.55 63.82
N GLY A 140 3.78 57.48 63.09
CA GLY A 140 3.13 58.67 63.66
C GLY A 140 4.06 59.85 63.95
N GLY A 141 5.26 59.88 63.39
CA GLY A 141 6.18 61.01 63.43
C GLY A 141 7.08 61.01 64.67
N ARG A 142 8.38 60.79 64.48
CA ARG A 142 9.37 60.83 65.59
C ARG A 142 10.74 61.33 65.13
N TRP A 143 11.48 61.88 66.09
CA TRP A 143 12.90 62.16 65.93
C TRP A 143 13.72 60.92 66.28
N ILE A 144 14.61 60.53 65.38
CA ILE A 144 15.46 59.33 65.46
C ILE A 144 16.93 59.70 65.32
N THR A 145 17.80 58.79 65.72
CA THR A 145 19.23 58.87 65.45
C THR A 145 19.52 58.50 64.00
N LEU A 146 20.71 58.85 63.50
CA LEU A 146 21.11 58.50 62.13
C LEU A 146 21.26 56.97 61.94
N GLU A 147 21.58 56.22 63.00
CA GLU A 147 21.69 54.75 62.96
C GLU A 147 20.33 54.03 62.84
N GLU A 148 19.26 54.67 63.30
CA GLU A 148 17.91 54.08 63.34
C GLU A 148 17.12 54.31 62.04
N GLY A 149 17.62 55.15 61.13
CA GLY A 149 16.87 55.58 59.94
C GLY A 149 17.56 55.30 58.61
N ILE A 150 16.76 55.34 57.55
CA ILE A 150 17.17 55.08 56.17
C ILE A 150 17.20 56.41 55.42
N LEU A 151 18.34 56.78 54.83
CA LEU A 151 18.49 58.07 54.16
C LEU A 151 17.94 58.03 52.73
N ASP A 152 17.08 59.01 52.41
CA ASP A 152 16.68 59.28 51.03
C ASP A 152 17.78 60.06 50.29
N ARG A 153 18.69 59.31 49.66
CA ARG A 153 19.74 59.87 48.78
C ARG A 153 19.36 59.88 47.30
N LEU A 154 18.13 59.48 46.96
CA LEU A 154 17.72 59.29 45.57
C LEU A 154 17.80 60.59 44.77
N GLU A 155 17.55 61.73 45.42
CA GLU A 155 17.65 63.10 44.90
C GLU A 155 19.08 63.51 44.51
N CYS A 156 20.10 62.99 45.22
CA CYS A 156 21.51 63.32 45.04
C CYS A 156 22.30 62.25 44.27
N SER A 157 21.64 61.18 43.85
CA SER A 157 22.28 60.05 43.18
C SER A 157 22.71 60.40 41.74
N PRO A 158 23.84 59.86 41.25
CA PRO A 158 24.31 60.12 39.87
C PRO A 158 23.38 59.52 38.80
N ASN A 159 22.60 58.51 39.17
CA ASN A 159 21.56 57.92 38.32
C ASN A 159 20.25 58.67 38.57
N LYS A 160 19.88 59.62 37.69
CA LYS A 160 18.64 60.39 37.82
C LYS A 160 17.42 59.47 37.90
N VAL A 161 16.90 59.25 39.11
CA VAL A 161 15.59 58.62 39.34
C VAL A 161 14.52 59.69 39.05
N ARG A 162 13.44 59.32 38.35
CA ARG A 162 12.29 60.21 38.14
C ARG A 162 11.67 60.61 39.48
N ASP A 163 11.25 61.86 39.61
CA ASP A 163 10.61 62.36 40.85
C ASP A 163 9.35 61.54 41.22
N GLU A 164 8.59 61.09 40.21
CA GLU A 164 7.43 60.21 40.39
C GLU A 164 7.81 58.86 41.01
N VAL A 165 8.88 58.22 40.50
CA VAL A 165 9.38 56.93 40.99
C VAL A 165 9.88 57.06 42.42
N ARG A 166 10.68 58.11 42.70
CA ARG A 166 11.17 58.39 44.05
C ARG A 166 10.02 58.59 45.04
N LYS A 167 9.00 59.36 44.65
CA LYS A 167 7.81 59.60 45.49
C LYS A 167 7.10 58.28 45.82
N VAL A 168 6.85 57.43 44.82
CA VAL A 168 6.20 56.12 45.01
C VAL A 168 7.03 55.21 45.91
N VAL A 169 8.37 55.16 45.73
CA VAL A 169 9.26 54.33 46.55
C VAL A 169 9.25 54.79 48.01
N VAL A 170 9.39 56.09 48.26
CA VAL A 170 9.39 56.65 49.63
C VAL A 170 8.03 56.45 50.29
N GLU A 171 6.91 56.70 49.58
CA GLU A 171 5.57 56.45 50.11
C GLU A 171 5.33 54.98 50.42
N THR A 172 5.83 54.06 49.59
CA THR A 172 5.71 52.61 49.82
C THR A 172 6.51 52.16 51.04
N LEU A 173 7.72 52.68 51.23
CA LEU A 173 8.54 52.41 52.42
C LEU A 173 7.89 52.95 53.70
N LEU A 174 7.33 54.18 53.65
CA LEU A 174 6.60 54.75 54.77
C LEU A 174 5.33 53.96 55.10
N GLN A 175 4.61 53.42 54.11
CA GLN A 175 3.47 52.52 54.31
C GLN A 175 3.87 51.17 54.93
N ALA A 176 5.12 50.74 54.74
CA ALA A 176 5.69 49.55 55.37
C ALA A 176 6.22 49.82 56.80
N ASP A 177 5.99 51.02 57.34
CA ASP A 177 6.48 51.49 58.65
C ASP A 177 8.03 51.59 58.73
N GLU A 178 8.71 51.77 57.58
CA GLU A 178 10.17 51.94 57.53
C GLU A 178 10.60 53.37 57.93
N PRO A 179 11.66 53.54 58.76
CA PRO A 179 12.10 54.83 59.28
C PRO A 179 12.90 55.65 58.26
N VAL A 180 12.26 56.10 57.18
CA VAL A 180 12.90 56.93 56.15
C VAL A 180 13.13 58.35 56.67
N ILE A 181 14.34 58.86 56.47
CA ILE A 181 14.80 60.22 56.78
C ILE A 181 14.96 60.99 55.47
N VAL A 182 14.21 62.10 55.33
CA VAL A 182 14.35 63.04 54.21
C VAL A 182 15.06 64.28 54.71
N LEU A 183 16.20 64.62 54.10
CA LEU A 183 17.01 65.79 54.46
C LEU A 183 17.09 66.78 53.30
N PRO A 184 17.06 68.10 53.58
CA PRO A 184 17.42 69.11 52.59
C PRO A 184 18.85 68.90 52.07
N GLN A 185 19.11 69.27 50.82
CA GLN A 185 20.41 69.08 50.16
C GLN A 185 21.60 69.61 50.98
N GLN A 186 21.44 70.73 51.69
CA GLN A 186 22.48 71.33 52.53
C GLN A 186 22.82 70.44 53.74
N ALA A 187 21.81 69.84 54.37
CA ALA A 187 21.98 68.91 55.47
C ALA A 187 22.58 67.58 55.00
N MET A 188 22.19 67.10 53.81
CA MET A 188 22.74 65.89 53.21
C MET A 188 24.26 66.02 52.96
N LYS A 189 24.71 67.15 52.39
CA LYS A 189 26.14 67.44 52.20
C LYS A 189 26.93 67.41 53.53
N ALA A 190 26.33 67.91 54.61
CA ALA A 190 26.97 67.94 55.92
C ALA A 190 27.08 66.55 56.57
N VAL A 191 26.08 65.70 56.36
CA VAL A 191 26.14 64.29 56.78
C VAL A 191 27.27 63.58 56.04
N ASP A 192 27.42 63.80 54.74
CA ASP A 192 28.48 63.18 53.91
C ASP A 192 29.88 63.64 54.31
N GLU A 193 30.09 64.95 54.52
CA GLU A 193 31.44 65.47 54.77
C GLU A 193 31.95 65.22 56.20
N TYR A 194 31.07 65.20 57.21
CA TYR A 194 31.49 65.21 58.62
C TYR A 194 31.00 64.01 59.45
N VAL A 195 29.89 63.36 59.07
CA VAL A 195 29.25 62.31 59.89
C VAL A 195 29.56 60.90 59.39
N GLU A 196 29.84 60.72 58.10
CA GLU A 196 30.07 59.41 57.46
C GLU A 196 31.24 58.60 58.08
N HIS A 197 32.21 59.28 58.70
CA HIS A 197 33.35 58.63 59.38
C HIS A 197 33.13 58.33 60.88
N HIS A 198 32.05 58.81 61.49
CA HIS A 198 31.80 58.69 62.94
C HIS A 198 30.74 57.64 63.30
N VAL A 199 29.85 57.30 62.36
CA VAL A 199 28.74 56.35 62.56
C VAL A 199 28.97 55.09 61.72
N ARG A 200 28.53 53.91 62.17
CA ARG A 200 28.44 52.73 61.27
C ARG A 200 27.50 53.11 60.13
N ARG A 201 28.04 53.19 58.90
CA ARG A 201 27.38 53.69 57.68
C ARG A 201 25.84 53.65 57.72
N PRO A 202 25.16 54.80 57.61
CA PRO A 202 23.70 54.83 57.56
C PRO A 202 23.20 54.04 56.35
N GLN A 203 22.04 53.41 56.49
CA GLN A 203 21.45 52.60 55.43
C GLN A 203 20.80 53.53 54.39
N ASP A 204 21.10 53.29 53.11
CA ASP A 204 20.52 54.05 52.00
C ASP A 204 19.37 53.29 51.33
N ILE A 205 18.45 54.02 50.71
CA ILE A 205 17.41 53.41 49.87
C ILE A 205 18.08 52.79 48.63
N THR A 206 18.12 51.46 48.58
CA THR A 206 18.66 50.69 47.45
C THR A 206 17.58 49.78 46.85
N PRO A 207 17.68 49.43 45.56
CA PRO A 207 16.76 48.48 44.93
C PRO A 207 16.63 47.14 45.68
N SER A 208 17.75 46.60 46.19
CA SER A 208 17.76 45.37 47.01
C SER A 208 17.01 45.53 48.34
N TYR A 209 17.17 46.67 49.01
CA TYR A 209 16.43 46.98 50.23
C TYR A 209 14.92 47.03 49.97
N VAL A 210 14.50 47.74 48.93
CA VAL A 210 13.08 47.84 48.55
C VAL A 210 12.51 46.46 48.22
N ARG A 211 13.26 45.59 47.52
CA ARG A 211 12.84 44.20 47.28
C ARG A 211 12.64 43.40 48.57
N ALA A 212 13.56 43.52 49.54
CA ALA A 212 13.44 42.83 50.83
C ALA A 212 12.18 43.27 51.61
N VAL A 213 11.92 44.59 51.64
CA VAL A 213 10.72 45.16 52.27
C VAL A 213 9.44 44.69 51.57
N LEU A 214 9.42 44.68 50.24
CA LEU A 214 8.28 44.20 49.45
C LEU A 214 7.98 42.70 49.68
N LYS A 215 9.01 41.89 49.97
CA LYS A 215 8.85 40.46 50.33
C LYS A 215 8.41 40.26 51.79
N GLY A 216 8.64 41.25 52.65
CA GLY A 216 8.42 41.16 54.09
C GLY A 216 9.59 40.51 54.85
N ASP A 217 10.77 40.39 54.22
CA ASP A 217 11.97 39.84 54.83
C ASP A 217 12.63 40.91 55.70
N ARG A 218 12.36 40.88 57.01
CA ARG A 218 13.01 41.79 57.98
C ARG A 218 14.45 41.35 58.23
N SER A 219 15.39 41.79 57.39
CA SER A 219 16.81 41.64 57.67
C SER A 219 17.26 42.60 58.78
N THR A 220 17.00 42.24 60.04
CA THR A 220 17.72 42.80 61.19
C THR A 220 19.16 42.33 61.13
N VAL A 221 20.10 43.22 60.88
CA VAL A 221 21.52 42.98 61.15
C VAL A 221 21.71 42.93 62.67
N SER A 222 22.08 41.74 63.15
CA SER A 222 22.58 41.37 64.49
C SER A 222 22.77 42.47 65.54
N THR A 223 21.96 42.45 66.61
CA THR A 223 22.42 42.63 68.00
C THR A 223 21.60 41.73 68.93
N SER A 224 22.29 41.03 69.82
CA SER A 224 21.77 39.94 70.68
C SER A 224 20.69 40.40 71.68
N PRO A 225 19.81 39.48 72.13
CA PRO A 225 18.65 39.82 72.96
C PRO A 225 19.00 39.80 74.46
N ASN A 226 18.43 40.73 75.22
CA ASN A 226 18.07 40.45 76.61
C ASN A 226 16.64 40.92 76.90
N SER A 227 15.84 39.92 77.23
CA SER A 227 14.46 39.92 77.71
C SER A 227 14.25 40.86 78.91
N ILE A 228 13.07 41.49 78.99
CA ILE A 228 12.05 41.20 80.03
C ILE A 228 10.70 41.80 79.59
N ARG A 229 9.71 40.90 79.49
CA ARG A 229 8.27 41.17 79.40
C ARG A 229 7.76 41.74 80.73
N SER A 230 6.79 42.65 80.66
CA SER A 230 5.55 42.49 81.46
C SER A 230 4.43 43.44 81.02
N ASN A 231 3.36 42.84 80.51
CA ASN A 231 1.93 43.09 80.74
C ASN A 231 1.47 44.44 81.33
N GLY A 232 0.43 45.01 80.71
CA GLY A 232 -0.46 45.95 81.40
C GLY A 232 -1.49 46.61 80.48
N ASN A 233 -2.72 46.10 80.52
CA ASN A 233 -3.93 46.70 79.95
C ASN A 233 -4.06 48.20 80.24
N ILE A 234 -4.33 49.02 79.22
CA ILE A 234 -5.01 50.32 79.40
C ILE A 234 -6.08 50.50 78.31
N LYS A 235 -7.34 50.42 78.74
CA LYS A 235 -8.51 50.95 78.03
C LYS A 235 -8.30 52.46 77.79
N LYS A 236 -8.38 52.93 76.54
CA LYS A 236 -8.49 54.37 76.24
C LYS A 236 -9.91 54.70 75.80
N LEU A 237 -10.51 55.60 76.59
CA LEU A 237 -11.76 56.29 76.34
C LEU A 237 -11.69 57.05 75.01
N ARG A 238 -12.71 56.89 74.18
CA ARG A 238 -13.08 57.87 73.14
C ARG A 238 -13.89 58.97 73.83
N ASN A 239 -13.39 60.20 73.78
CA ASN A 239 -14.20 61.40 73.65
C ASN A 239 -13.28 62.56 73.23
N SER A 240 -13.54 63.12 72.07
CA SER A 240 -12.94 64.36 71.57
C SER A 240 -14.09 65.26 71.11
N PRO A 241 -14.13 66.55 71.49
CA PRO A 241 -14.84 67.55 70.72
C PRO A 241 -13.94 68.12 69.63
N ARG A 242 -14.60 68.57 68.56
CA ARG A 242 -14.07 69.13 67.33
C ARG A 242 -13.57 70.57 67.52
N GLY A 243 -12.65 70.96 66.64
CA GLY A 243 -12.65 72.28 66.00
C GLY A 243 -11.52 73.21 66.43
N LEU A 244 -10.56 73.43 65.53
CA LEU A 244 -10.34 74.72 64.84
C LEU A 244 -9.21 74.55 63.83
N SER A 245 -9.52 74.95 62.60
CA SER A 245 -8.73 74.86 61.37
C SER A 245 -7.57 75.85 61.35
N GLY A 246 -6.35 75.34 61.19
CA GLY A 246 -5.20 76.05 60.65
C GLY A 246 -4.70 75.28 59.43
N GLU A 247 -4.44 75.99 58.34
CA GLU A 247 -3.96 75.45 57.06
C GLU A 247 -2.61 74.74 57.26
N ASN A 248 -2.60 73.41 57.11
CA ASN A 248 -1.38 72.60 57.10
C ASN A 248 -0.83 72.49 55.68
N LEU A 249 0.46 72.83 55.50
CA LEU A 249 1.24 72.47 54.32
C LEU A 249 1.47 70.95 54.34
N ASP A 250 0.73 70.24 53.51
CA ASP A 250 0.80 68.79 53.37
C ASP A 250 1.88 68.43 52.32
N ILE A 251 3.13 68.24 52.77
CA ILE A 251 4.29 68.03 51.87
C ILE A 251 4.28 66.62 51.24
N TYR A 252 3.52 65.66 51.81
CA TYR A 252 3.50 64.27 51.33
C TYR A 252 2.10 63.65 51.15
N GLY A 253 1.01 64.42 51.32
CA GLY A 253 -0.34 63.96 50.94
C GLY A 253 -0.78 62.67 51.62
N LEU A 254 -0.39 62.45 52.87
CA LEU A 254 -0.77 61.26 53.65
C LEU A 254 -2.21 61.42 54.16
N LYS A 255 -3.20 61.34 53.26
CA LYS A 255 -4.59 61.12 53.66
C LYS A 255 -4.75 59.73 54.23
N GLU A 256 -5.17 59.66 55.50
CA GLU A 256 -5.68 58.49 56.25
C GLU A 256 -5.70 57.16 55.46
N LYS A 257 -4.54 56.53 55.28
CA LYS A 257 -4.43 55.12 54.91
C LYS A 257 -3.97 54.38 56.15
N VAL A 258 -4.95 53.84 56.89
CA VAL A 258 -4.76 53.08 58.11
C VAL A 258 -3.76 51.94 57.88
N SER A 259 -2.70 51.94 58.68
CA SER A 259 -1.63 50.93 58.79
C SER A 259 -2.14 49.50 58.56
N SER A 260 -1.47 48.80 57.64
CA SER A 260 -1.59 47.34 57.47
C SER A 260 -1.08 46.66 58.73
N LYS A 261 -1.90 45.81 59.35
CA LYS A 261 -1.70 45.22 60.69
C LYS A 261 -0.41 44.40 60.88
N ASN A 262 0.51 44.31 59.93
CA ASN A 262 1.75 43.54 60.05
C ASN A 262 2.98 44.15 59.32
N GLY A 263 2.96 45.42 58.89
CA GLY A 263 4.11 46.03 58.19
C GLY A 263 4.46 45.34 56.86
N LYS A 264 3.47 44.75 56.18
CA LYS A 264 3.61 44.16 54.85
C LYS A 264 2.87 45.04 53.84
N VAL A 265 3.53 45.34 52.72
CA VAL A 265 2.96 46.13 51.62
C VAL A 265 1.79 45.36 51.01
N ASP A 266 0.64 46.03 50.90
CA ASP A 266 -0.58 45.47 50.31
C ASP A 266 -0.62 45.82 48.81
N PHE A 267 -0.26 44.85 47.97
CA PHE A 267 -0.19 45.02 46.51
C PHE A 267 -1.56 45.21 45.85
N GLU A 268 -2.69 44.92 46.52
CA GLU A 268 -4.03 45.16 45.97
C GLU A 268 -4.41 46.65 45.99
N ARG A 269 -3.80 47.43 46.91
CA ARG A 269 -4.08 48.86 47.07
C ARG A 269 -3.23 49.77 46.19
N LEU A 270 -2.23 49.20 45.51
CA LEU A 270 -1.36 49.92 44.57
C LEU A 270 -2.02 49.97 43.19
N SER A 271 -2.10 51.16 42.60
CA SER A 271 -2.49 51.39 41.22
C SER A 271 -1.48 50.78 40.25
N ARG A 272 -1.90 50.58 38.99
CA ARG A 272 -1.04 50.09 37.91
C ARG A 272 0.24 50.92 37.75
N ASN A 273 0.11 52.25 37.82
CA ASN A 273 1.27 53.14 37.69
C ASN A 273 2.23 53.06 38.88
N GLU A 274 1.72 52.93 40.11
CA GLU A 274 2.56 52.73 41.29
C GLU A 274 3.34 51.40 41.21
N LYS A 275 2.68 50.32 40.76
CA LYS A 275 3.35 49.02 40.55
C LYS A 275 4.45 49.09 39.48
N LEU A 276 4.22 49.83 38.39
CA LEU A 276 5.22 50.04 37.34
C LEU A 276 6.38 50.90 37.82
N CYS A 277 6.14 51.96 38.61
CA CYS A 277 7.20 52.78 39.20
C CYS A 277 8.07 51.97 40.17
N LEU A 278 7.45 51.12 40.99
CA LEU A 278 8.18 50.21 41.87
C LEU A 278 9.01 49.20 41.06
N LEU A 279 8.45 48.64 39.99
CA LEU A 279 9.15 47.73 39.09
C LEU A 279 10.33 48.41 38.40
N GLU A 280 10.16 49.66 37.93
CA GLU A 280 11.22 50.47 37.33
C GLU A 280 12.39 50.65 38.31
N PHE A 281 12.11 51.03 39.56
CA PHE A 281 13.14 51.24 40.57
C PHE A 281 13.89 49.96 40.94
N ILE A 282 13.17 48.86 41.22
CA ILE A 282 13.80 47.59 41.64
C ILE A 282 14.58 46.93 40.51
N LEU A 283 14.40 47.34 39.25
CA LEU A 283 15.15 46.82 38.11
C LEU A 283 16.42 47.63 37.80
N MET A 284 16.63 48.80 38.44
CA MET A 284 17.78 49.66 38.17
C MET A 284 19.14 48.99 38.42
N ASP A 285 19.23 48.09 39.39
CA ASP A 285 20.46 47.35 39.73
C ASP A 285 20.65 46.07 38.89
N ARG A 286 19.72 45.76 37.99
CA ARG A 286 19.70 44.57 37.12
C ARG A 286 19.78 43.23 37.88
N ASN A 287 19.46 43.20 39.17
CA ASN A 287 19.48 41.98 39.98
C ASN A 287 18.11 41.29 40.02
N ILE A 288 17.96 40.28 39.15
CA ILE A 288 16.67 39.70 38.79
C ILE A 288 16.39 38.42 39.57
N MET A 289 17.43 37.80 40.12
CA MET A 289 17.31 36.64 41.00
C MET A 289 16.46 36.95 42.24
N GLU A 290 16.48 38.20 42.69
CA GLU A 290 15.71 38.67 43.83
C GLU A 290 14.27 39.08 43.48
N LEU A 291 13.81 38.96 42.22
CA LEU A 291 12.41 39.27 41.86
C LEU A 291 11.44 38.12 42.17
N ALA A 292 11.97 36.91 42.42
CA ALA A 292 11.17 35.73 42.75
C ALA A 292 10.19 36.00 43.91
N GLY A 293 8.91 35.70 43.68
CA GLY A 293 7.83 35.86 44.67
C GLY A 293 7.20 37.25 44.77
N LEU A 294 7.61 38.23 43.94
CA LEU A 294 6.98 39.56 43.90
C LEU A 294 5.82 39.61 42.88
N PRO A 295 4.61 40.06 43.26
CA PRO A 295 3.43 40.18 42.38
C PRO A 295 3.48 41.45 41.51
N LEU A 296 4.57 41.64 40.77
CA LEU A 296 4.84 42.83 39.96
C LEU A 296 5.11 42.49 38.49
N LEU A 297 4.82 41.29 38.00
CA LEU A 297 4.96 40.92 36.59
C LEU A 297 3.71 41.40 35.79
N PRO A 298 3.83 42.40 34.92
CA PRO A 298 2.71 42.89 34.10
C PRO A 298 2.39 41.94 32.93
N LEU A 299 1.11 41.59 32.78
CA LEU A 299 0.60 40.72 31.72
C LEU A 299 -0.26 41.51 30.71
N THR A 300 -0.38 40.97 29.49
CA THR A 300 -1.15 41.57 28.38
C THR A 300 -2.65 41.77 28.67
N ASP A 301 -3.20 41.05 29.64
CA ASP A 301 -4.57 41.21 30.14
C ASP A 301 -4.71 42.35 31.17
N GLU A 302 -3.67 43.19 31.30
CA GLU A 302 -3.56 44.31 32.24
C GLU A 302 -3.50 43.89 33.72
N THR A 303 -3.34 42.59 34.00
CA THR A 303 -3.17 42.06 35.36
C THR A 303 -1.70 41.98 35.78
N PHE A 304 -1.45 41.79 37.08
CA PHE A 304 -0.13 41.56 37.64
C PHE A 304 -0.06 40.19 38.30
N GLN A 305 1.00 39.44 38.03
CA GLN A 305 1.27 38.14 38.67
C GLN A 305 2.61 38.11 39.38
N GLU A 306 2.83 37.05 40.16
CA GLU A 306 4.09 36.77 40.83
C GLU A 306 5.14 36.24 39.85
N PHE A 307 6.40 36.69 39.98
CA PHE A 307 7.52 36.05 39.28
C PHE A 307 7.73 34.62 39.81
N ARG A 308 7.25 33.61 39.07
CA ARG A 308 7.34 32.17 39.42
C ARG A 308 7.90 31.37 38.25
N GLY A 309 9.15 30.93 38.25
CA GLY A 309 9.82 30.33 37.07
C GLY A 309 9.26 29.02 36.46
N SER A 310 7.96 28.69 36.58
CA SER A 310 7.37 27.43 36.12
C SER A 310 6.74 27.48 34.72
N ASP A 311 6.19 28.61 34.27
CA ASP A 311 5.43 28.66 33.00
C ASP A 311 5.78 29.89 32.15
N SER A 312 5.84 29.73 30.81
CA SER A 312 6.03 30.83 29.86
C SER A 312 4.87 31.84 29.93
N ARG A 313 5.17 33.14 30.02
CA ARG A 313 4.18 34.23 30.03
C ARG A 313 4.61 35.39 29.12
N PHE A 314 3.63 36.10 28.55
CA PHE A 314 3.84 37.22 27.63
C PHE A 314 3.68 38.57 28.35
N LEU A 315 4.56 39.51 28.03
CA LEU A 315 4.59 40.85 28.61
C LEU A 315 3.55 41.77 27.96
N ASP A 316 2.95 42.65 28.76
CA ASP A 316 2.10 43.75 28.26
C ASP A 316 2.87 44.68 27.30
N GLU A 317 2.34 44.91 26.10
CA GLU A 317 2.94 45.81 25.11
C GLU A 317 2.88 47.29 25.53
N LYS A 318 2.04 47.64 26.51
CA LYS A 318 1.82 49.02 27.01
C LYS A 318 2.78 49.43 28.13
N ILE A 319 3.88 48.71 28.34
CA ILE A 319 4.90 49.03 29.36
C ILE A 319 5.89 50.07 28.80
N GLU A 320 6.42 50.93 29.66
CA GLU A 320 7.46 51.89 29.30
C GLU A 320 8.72 51.21 28.74
N GLY A 321 9.29 51.77 27.67
CA GLY A 321 10.33 51.12 26.86
C GLY A 321 11.59 50.70 27.65
N SER A 322 12.00 51.47 28.66
CA SER A 322 13.18 51.17 29.49
C SER A 322 13.01 49.91 30.34
N VAL A 323 11.81 49.72 30.93
CA VAL A 323 11.45 48.52 31.70
C VAL A 323 11.34 47.33 30.77
N LEU A 324 10.73 47.52 29.61
CA LEU A 324 10.54 46.49 28.60
C LEU A 324 11.89 46.02 28.02
N ASP A 325 12.84 46.92 27.77
CA ASP A 325 14.20 46.59 27.31
C ASP A 325 15.00 45.84 28.38
N THR A 326 14.86 46.22 29.65
CA THR A 326 15.53 45.54 30.76
C THR A 326 15.00 44.11 30.93
N LEU A 327 13.68 43.92 30.90
CA LEU A 327 13.04 42.60 30.94
C LEU A 327 13.36 41.75 29.69
N ARG A 328 13.43 42.37 28.50
CA ARG A 328 13.85 41.71 27.24
C ARG A 328 15.31 41.27 27.26
N SER A 329 16.20 42.07 27.84
CA SER A 329 17.63 41.74 27.93
C SER A 329 17.91 40.48 28.77
N VAL A 330 16.92 40.04 29.52
CA VAL A 330 17.01 38.98 30.53
C VAL A 330 16.17 37.76 30.14
N ALA A 331 15.19 37.93 29.26
CA ALA A 331 14.46 36.82 28.66
C ALA A 331 15.43 35.90 27.90
N GLY A 332 15.77 34.76 28.52
CA GLY A 332 16.72 33.82 27.97
C GLY A 332 16.19 33.09 26.74
N GLU A 333 17.09 32.69 25.85
CA GLU A 333 16.80 31.70 24.81
C GLU A 333 16.70 30.33 25.49
N MET A 334 15.60 29.62 25.26
CA MET A 334 15.20 28.43 26.01
C MET A 334 16.16 27.22 25.85
N GLU A 335 17.25 27.34 25.09
CA GLU A 335 18.20 26.24 24.85
C GLU A 335 19.16 25.99 26.02
N SER A 336 19.30 26.92 26.95
CA SER A 336 20.06 26.71 28.19
C SER A 336 19.14 26.80 29.40
N LYS A 337 19.21 25.78 30.25
CA LYS A 337 18.50 25.62 31.54
C LYS A 337 18.05 26.96 32.12
N LEU A 338 16.75 27.10 32.40
CA LEU A 338 16.13 28.19 33.17
C LEU A 338 16.98 28.54 34.40
N SER A 339 17.98 29.39 34.22
CA SER A 339 18.89 29.86 35.26
C SER A 339 18.42 31.25 35.67
N GLY A 340 17.18 31.32 36.12
CA GLY A 340 16.57 32.55 36.59
C GLY A 340 15.12 32.32 37.04
N PRO A 341 14.60 33.10 38.00
CA PRO A 341 13.23 32.97 38.51
C PRO A 341 12.16 33.56 37.57
N THR A 342 12.52 33.91 36.33
CA THR A 342 11.66 34.66 35.42
C THR A 342 10.98 33.75 34.39
N GLN A 343 9.66 33.89 34.29
CA GLN A 343 8.76 33.25 33.31
C GLN A 343 8.86 33.83 31.88
N LEU A 344 9.81 34.75 31.69
CA LEU A 344 9.95 35.54 30.49
C LEU A 344 10.75 34.77 29.45
N VAL A 345 10.12 34.51 28.31
CA VAL A 345 10.73 33.79 27.20
C VAL A 345 10.73 34.70 25.99
N LYS A 346 11.87 34.77 25.29
CA LYS A 346 11.94 35.42 23.99
C LYS A 346 11.20 34.55 22.98
N LEU A 347 10.20 35.12 22.32
CA LEU A 347 9.42 34.44 21.29
C LEU A 347 10.35 34.08 20.13
N SER A 348 10.80 32.83 20.12
CA SER A 348 11.76 32.28 19.15
C SER A 348 11.01 31.41 18.13
N PRO A 349 11.52 31.30 16.89
CA PRO A 349 10.88 30.45 15.87
C PRO A 349 10.63 29.01 16.32
N SER A 350 11.47 28.46 17.20
CA SER A 350 11.31 27.11 17.76
C SER A 350 10.19 26.97 18.79
N LEU A 351 9.77 28.05 19.43
CA LEU A 351 8.73 28.05 20.46
C LEU A 351 7.33 28.26 19.88
N VAL A 352 7.22 29.04 18.80
CA VAL A 352 5.94 29.37 18.15
C VAL A 352 5.10 28.12 17.80
N PRO A 353 5.64 27.05 17.20
CA PRO A 353 4.83 25.87 16.90
C PRO A 353 4.17 25.26 18.13
N LYS A 354 4.90 25.17 19.26
CA LYS A 354 4.37 24.65 20.53
C LYS A 354 3.25 25.53 21.07
N LEU A 355 3.47 26.84 21.09
CA LEU A 355 2.49 27.81 21.57
C LEU A 355 1.22 27.82 20.71
N VAL A 356 1.37 27.76 19.37
CA VAL A 356 0.23 27.71 18.46
C VAL A 356 -0.60 26.45 18.74
N HIS A 357 0.04 25.29 18.89
CA HIS A 357 -0.64 24.03 19.25
C HIS A 357 -1.41 24.10 20.57
N GLU A 358 -0.80 24.67 21.61
CA GLU A 358 -1.46 24.86 22.92
C GLU A 358 -2.66 25.82 22.84
N SER A 359 -2.54 26.86 22.02
CA SER A 359 -3.56 27.91 21.85
C SER A 359 -4.72 27.56 20.90
N LEU A 360 -4.71 26.38 20.26
CA LEU A 360 -5.77 26.02 19.31
C LEU A 360 -7.15 25.98 20.00
N PRO A 361 -8.21 26.52 19.37
CA PRO A 361 -9.58 26.36 19.87
C PRO A 361 -9.98 24.89 20.04
N GLU A 362 -10.82 24.57 21.02
CA GLU A 362 -11.27 23.19 21.28
C GLU A 362 -11.92 22.53 20.05
N VAL A 363 -12.68 23.31 19.27
CA VAL A 363 -13.32 22.88 18.03
C VAL A 363 -12.30 22.37 17.00
N TRP A 364 -11.09 22.92 17.02
CA TRP A 364 -10.00 22.54 16.11
C TRP A 364 -9.17 21.36 16.64
N ARG A 365 -9.34 20.93 17.89
CA ARG A 365 -8.63 19.77 18.46
C ARG A 365 -9.22 18.41 18.06
N SER A 366 -10.34 18.39 17.33
CA SER A 366 -10.96 17.17 16.82
C SER A 366 -10.05 16.36 15.88
N SER A 367 -10.30 15.05 15.73
CA SER A 367 -9.53 14.19 14.81
C SER A 367 -9.79 14.50 13.32
N SER A 368 -10.85 15.26 13.02
CA SER A 368 -11.22 15.65 11.66
C SER A 368 -10.13 16.49 10.99
N VAL A 369 -9.87 16.19 9.70
CA VAL A 369 -8.92 16.94 8.86
C VAL A 369 -9.48 18.31 8.47
N VAL A 370 -10.80 18.41 8.31
CA VAL A 370 -11.51 19.67 7.98
C VAL A 370 -12.23 20.17 9.24
N VAL A 371 -12.01 21.43 9.59
CA VAL A 371 -12.60 22.07 10.77
C VAL A 371 -13.37 23.34 10.38
N PRO A 372 -14.46 23.68 11.08
CA PRO A 372 -15.20 24.91 10.80
C PRO A 372 -14.37 26.14 11.16
N TRP A 373 -14.48 27.19 10.35
CA TRP A 373 -13.81 28.46 10.52
C TRP A 373 -14.79 29.61 10.28
N ASN A 374 -15.32 30.20 11.36
CA ASN A 374 -16.18 31.38 11.26
C ASN A 374 -15.40 32.63 11.70
N THR A 375 -15.09 33.52 10.77
CA THR A 375 -14.34 34.76 11.06
C THR A 375 -15.14 35.80 11.83
N LYS A 376 -16.43 35.55 12.12
CA LYS A 376 -17.29 36.41 12.94
C LYS A 376 -17.34 35.98 14.42
N ASP A 377 -16.79 34.81 14.74
CA ASP A 377 -16.73 34.30 16.10
C ASP A 377 -15.45 34.82 16.78
N GLU A 378 -15.60 35.61 17.85
CA GLU A 378 -14.46 36.16 18.60
C GLU A 378 -13.60 35.08 19.27
N ALA A 379 -14.12 33.85 19.42
CA ALA A 379 -13.38 32.72 19.97
C ALA A 379 -12.47 32.01 18.95
N LEU A 380 -12.62 32.30 17.65
CA LEU A 380 -11.84 31.71 16.57
C LEU A 380 -10.89 32.73 15.94
N PRO A 381 -9.68 32.32 15.51
CA PRO A 381 -8.78 33.22 14.79
C PRO A 381 -9.41 33.79 13.53
N ASP A 382 -9.18 35.09 13.27
CA ASP A 382 -9.72 35.80 12.11
C ASP A 382 -8.82 35.67 10.86
N ASP A 383 -9.24 36.31 9.76
CA ASP A 383 -8.47 36.31 8.50
C ASP A 383 -7.14 37.07 8.64
N VAL A 384 -7.07 38.06 9.53
CA VAL A 384 -5.86 38.86 9.79
C VAL A 384 -4.80 37.99 10.47
N TRP A 385 -5.19 37.21 11.48
CA TRP A 385 -4.34 36.26 12.15
C TRP A 385 -3.76 35.24 11.16
N LEU A 386 -4.59 34.64 10.30
CA LEU A 386 -4.16 33.62 9.36
C LEU A 386 -3.15 34.17 8.34
N ARG A 387 -3.39 35.37 7.81
CA ARG A 387 -2.44 36.06 6.90
C ARG A 387 -1.14 36.42 7.60
N GLY A 388 -1.22 36.91 8.83
CA GLY A 388 -0.05 37.24 9.65
C GLY A 388 0.83 36.02 9.89
N LEU A 389 0.21 34.89 10.26
CA LEU A 389 0.90 33.62 10.48
C LEU A 389 1.57 33.13 9.19
N TRP A 390 0.88 33.14 8.05
CA TRP A 390 1.48 32.75 6.77
C TRP A 390 2.64 33.65 6.33
N SER A 391 2.54 34.97 6.55
CA SER A 391 3.63 35.91 6.28
C SER A 391 4.87 35.59 7.11
N TRP A 392 4.66 35.23 8.39
CA TRP A 392 5.72 34.83 9.31
C TRP A 392 6.32 33.46 8.95
N LEU A 393 5.48 32.47 8.61
CA LEU A 393 5.94 31.15 8.16
C LEU A 393 6.84 31.25 6.93
N LYS A 394 6.50 32.13 5.99
CA LYS A 394 7.31 32.37 4.79
C LYS A 394 8.70 32.94 5.10
N THR A 395 8.85 33.68 6.20
CA THR A 395 10.12 34.31 6.62
C THR A 395 10.95 33.39 7.50
N GLU A 396 10.36 32.80 8.54
CA GLU A 396 11.09 32.00 9.54
C GLU A 396 11.17 30.50 9.19
N PHE A 397 10.23 29.97 8.41
CA PHE A 397 10.11 28.53 8.08
C PHE A 397 10.09 28.23 6.56
N PRO A 398 10.96 28.83 5.73
CA PRO A 398 10.81 28.86 4.27
C PRO A 398 10.84 27.50 3.54
N LYS A 399 11.33 26.45 4.21
CA LYS A 399 11.54 25.11 3.61
C LYS A 399 10.80 23.98 4.31
N ASP A 400 10.31 24.20 5.53
CA ASP A 400 9.80 23.12 6.38
C ASP A 400 8.60 23.59 7.22
N LEU A 401 7.50 22.84 7.14
CA LEU A 401 6.26 23.10 7.89
C LEU A 401 5.93 21.93 8.84
N THR A 402 6.84 20.98 9.06
CA THR A 402 6.60 19.79 9.89
C THR A 402 6.16 20.12 11.32
N ALA A 403 6.70 21.17 11.92
CA ALA A 403 6.32 21.60 13.26
C ALA A 403 4.85 22.08 13.37
N PHE A 404 4.23 22.41 12.23
CA PHE A 404 2.84 22.87 12.11
C PHE A 404 1.89 21.76 11.62
N GLU A 405 2.34 20.52 11.56
CA GLU A 405 1.49 19.37 11.23
C GLU A 405 0.37 19.21 12.27
N GLY A 406 -0.85 18.96 11.82
CA GLY A 406 -2.08 18.93 12.62
C GLY A 406 -2.77 20.29 12.82
N ILE A 407 -2.14 21.40 12.42
CA ILE A 407 -2.71 22.75 12.58
C ILE A 407 -3.56 23.11 11.34
N PRO A 408 -4.79 23.63 11.52
CA PRO A 408 -5.66 24.06 10.42
C PRO A 408 -5.19 25.38 9.82
N LEU A 409 -4.42 25.31 8.73
CA LEU A 409 -3.79 26.48 8.09
C LEU A 409 -4.29 26.77 6.67
N LEU A 410 -4.95 25.81 6.02
CA LEU A 410 -5.35 25.91 4.61
C LEU A 410 -6.84 26.23 4.50
N PRO A 411 -7.25 27.40 4.01
CA PRO A 411 -8.66 27.75 3.90
C PRO A 411 -9.33 27.02 2.75
N LEU A 412 -10.49 26.42 3.05
CA LEU A 412 -11.40 25.81 2.09
C LEU A 412 -12.60 26.75 1.91
N ALA A 413 -12.61 27.51 0.81
CA ALA A 413 -13.70 28.40 0.47
C ALA A 413 -14.64 27.74 -0.55
N GLU A 414 -15.86 27.42 -0.14
CA GLU A 414 -16.93 27.02 -1.06
C GLU A 414 -17.57 28.27 -1.65
N ALA A 415 -17.61 28.38 -2.97
CA ALA A 415 -18.04 29.59 -3.70
C ALA A 415 -19.50 30.04 -3.45
N ARG A 416 -20.30 29.30 -2.67
CA ARG A 416 -21.74 29.55 -2.46
C ARG A 416 -22.20 29.43 -0.99
N SER A 417 -21.30 29.22 -0.04
CA SER A 417 -21.64 29.02 1.39
C SER A 417 -21.07 30.14 2.26
N GLU A 418 -21.84 30.59 3.26
CA GLU A 418 -21.33 31.49 4.30
C GLU A 418 -20.37 30.76 5.27
N ASN A 419 -20.40 29.42 5.27
CA ASN A 419 -19.53 28.60 6.10
C ASN A 419 -18.16 28.44 5.45
N ARG A 420 -17.11 28.92 6.13
CA ARG A 420 -15.72 28.66 5.74
C ARG A 420 -15.16 27.53 6.59
N TYR A 421 -14.23 26.79 6.03
CA TYR A 421 -13.54 25.71 6.71
C TYR A 421 -12.03 25.89 6.57
N LEU A 422 -11.28 25.28 7.48
CA LEU A 422 -9.84 25.16 7.39
C LEU A 422 -9.45 23.68 7.35
N ILE A 423 -8.40 23.38 6.60
CA ILE A 423 -7.82 22.06 6.44
C ILE A 423 -6.53 22.01 7.26
N LYS A 424 -6.40 20.96 8.07
CA LYS A 424 -5.18 20.66 8.82
C LYS A 424 -4.07 20.23 7.89
N LEU A 425 -2.86 20.75 8.12
CA LEU A 425 -1.68 20.23 7.44
C LEU A 425 -1.42 18.80 7.92
N LYS A 426 -1.55 17.82 7.01
CA LYS A 426 -1.12 16.44 7.22
C LYS A 426 -0.34 15.99 5.99
N LYS A 427 0.73 15.22 6.20
CA LYS A 427 1.50 14.66 5.08
C LYS A 427 0.74 13.58 4.32
N ASP A 428 -0.31 13.03 4.92
CA ASP A 428 -1.21 12.11 4.25
C ASP A 428 -1.89 12.86 3.09
N HIS A 429 -1.63 12.42 1.87
CA HIS A 429 -1.95 13.13 0.63
C HIS A 429 -3.46 13.15 0.29
N CYS A 430 -4.36 13.42 1.24
CA CYS A 430 -5.81 13.44 1.03
C CYS A 430 -6.34 14.72 0.34
N VAL A 431 -5.50 15.73 0.17
CA VAL A 431 -5.87 17.05 -0.37
C VAL A 431 -5.31 17.20 -1.78
N ILE A 432 -6.18 17.51 -2.73
CA ILE A 432 -5.81 17.78 -4.12
C ILE A 432 -6.30 19.16 -4.56
N GLN A 433 -5.45 19.89 -5.29
CA GLN A 433 -5.83 21.18 -5.86
C GLN A 433 -6.69 20.97 -7.13
N SER A 434 -7.81 21.70 -7.27
CA SER A 434 -8.71 21.56 -8.43
C SER A 434 -8.10 22.14 -9.71
N SER A 435 -7.37 23.25 -9.61
CA SER A 435 -6.71 23.90 -10.74
C SER A 435 -5.37 24.49 -10.31
N SER A 436 -4.36 24.28 -11.14
CA SER A 436 -3.00 24.80 -11.00
C SER A 436 -2.62 25.57 -12.27
N TYR A 437 -1.47 26.25 -12.27
CA TYR A 437 -0.98 26.95 -13.45
C TYR A 437 -0.81 26.07 -14.70
N PHE A 438 -0.62 24.75 -14.52
CA PHE A 438 -0.28 23.83 -15.61
C PHE A 438 -1.36 22.78 -15.90
N ALA A 439 -2.29 22.55 -14.99
CA ALA A 439 -3.31 21.50 -15.12
C ALA A 439 -4.56 21.81 -14.28
N SER A 440 -5.71 21.28 -14.70
CA SER A 440 -6.99 21.40 -14.00
C SER A 440 -7.75 20.09 -14.05
N LEU A 441 -8.42 19.75 -12.95
CA LEU A 441 -9.30 18.59 -12.89
C LEU A 441 -10.60 18.86 -13.66
N PRO A 442 -11.09 17.91 -14.46
CA PRO A 442 -12.45 17.95 -14.98
C PRO A 442 -13.48 17.98 -13.83
N ARG A 443 -14.60 18.68 -14.01
CA ARG A 443 -15.64 18.83 -12.97
C ARG A 443 -16.17 17.48 -12.46
N ILE A 444 -16.32 16.50 -13.36
CA ILE A 444 -16.80 15.16 -13.02
C ILE A 444 -15.77 14.42 -12.16
N VAL A 445 -14.47 14.56 -12.47
CA VAL A 445 -13.39 13.95 -11.67
C VAL A 445 -13.30 14.61 -10.29
N ALA A 446 -13.43 15.94 -10.22
CA ALA A 446 -13.47 16.66 -8.93
C ALA A 446 -14.66 16.20 -8.06
N SER A 447 -15.86 16.07 -8.65
CA SER A 447 -17.05 15.52 -7.97
C SER A 447 -16.81 14.10 -7.47
N ALA A 448 -16.23 13.25 -8.31
CA ALA A 448 -15.93 11.86 -7.97
C ALA A 448 -14.93 11.75 -6.82
N LEU A 449 -13.90 12.59 -6.80
CA LEU A 449 -12.92 12.65 -5.72
C LEU A 449 -13.55 13.10 -4.40
N GLN A 450 -14.42 14.12 -4.44
CA GLN A 450 -15.16 14.56 -3.25
C GLN A 450 -16.05 13.44 -2.68
N LYS A 451 -16.78 12.71 -3.53
CA LYS A 451 -17.59 11.55 -3.13
C LYS A 451 -16.76 10.39 -2.60
N ALA A 452 -15.57 10.18 -3.17
CA ALA A 452 -14.61 9.20 -2.68
C ALA A 452 -14.05 9.57 -1.28
N GLY A 453 -14.28 10.80 -0.78
CA GLY A 453 -13.79 11.28 0.51
C GLY A 453 -12.49 12.10 0.42
N CYS A 454 -12.04 12.44 -0.79
CA CYS A 454 -10.88 13.30 -1.02
C CYS A 454 -11.27 14.78 -0.84
N ILE A 455 -10.34 15.60 -0.35
CA ILE A 455 -10.58 17.04 -0.19
C ILE A 455 -10.09 17.77 -1.44
N VAL A 456 -11.02 18.28 -2.24
CA VAL A 456 -10.70 19.06 -3.45
C VAL A 456 -10.67 20.55 -3.12
N LEU A 457 -9.48 21.13 -3.14
CA LEU A 457 -9.24 22.56 -2.86
C LEU A 457 -9.41 23.38 -4.16
N PRO A 458 -10.41 24.29 -4.26
CA PRO A 458 -10.72 24.98 -5.51
C PRO A 458 -9.60 25.88 -6.03
N HIS A 459 -9.01 26.67 -5.13
CA HIS A 459 -7.90 27.57 -5.40
C HIS A 459 -7.09 27.79 -4.12
N LEU A 460 -5.77 27.86 -4.23
CA LEU A 460 -4.92 28.25 -3.10
C LEU A 460 -4.89 29.79 -3.02
N PRO A 461 -5.21 30.40 -1.87
CA PRO A 461 -5.13 31.85 -1.76
C PRO A 461 -3.70 32.37 -1.96
N PRO A 462 -3.50 33.56 -2.54
CA PRO A 462 -2.16 34.09 -2.84
C PRO A 462 -1.24 34.24 -1.63
N PHE A 463 -1.81 34.42 -0.43
CA PHE A 463 -1.04 34.58 0.80
C PHE A 463 -0.50 33.25 1.35
N CYS A 464 -0.99 32.10 0.87
CA CYS A 464 -0.51 30.76 1.25
C CYS A 464 0.68 30.30 0.37
N ASP A 465 1.37 31.19 -0.33
CA ASP A 465 2.48 30.83 -1.22
C ASP A 465 3.73 30.37 -0.44
N HIS A 466 3.92 29.04 -0.36
CA HIS A 466 5.00 28.40 0.38
C HIS A 466 5.51 27.12 -0.30
N ALA A 467 6.84 26.97 -0.43
CA ALA A 467 7.48 25.88 -1.17
C ALA A 467 7.25 24.47 -0.58
N ALA A 468 7.06 24.39 0.74
CA ALA A 468 6.82 23.11 1.43
C ALA A 468 5.40 22.55 1.23
N LEU A 469 4.43 23.35 0.74
CA LEU A 469 3.05 22.89 0.55
C LEU A 469 2.90 21.76 -0.46
N LYS A 470 3.88 21.59 -1.36
CA LYS A 470 3.96 20.44 -2.28
C LYS A 470 4.00 19.07 -1.57
N HIS A 471 4.33 19.04 -0.27
CA HIS A 471 4.35 17.83 0.55
C HIS A 471 3.00 17.54 1.23
N TYR A 472 2.05 18.48 1.17
CA TYR A 472 0.76 18.41 1.85
C TYR A 472 -0.43 18.45 0.87
N ILE A 473 -0.23 19.02 -0.32
CA ILE A 473 -1.25 19.18 -1.36
C ILE A 473 -0.72 18.55 -2.65
N GLU A 474 -1.48 17.60 -3.19
CA GLU A 474 -1.17 17.01 -4.49
C GLU A 474 -1.68 17.92 -5.63
N PRO A 475 -0.92 18.03 -6.73
CA PRO A 475 -1.34 18.81 -7.89
C PRO A 475 -2.46 18.08 -8.67
N PRO A 476 -3.21 18.79 -9.54
CA PRO A 476 -4.25 18.23 -10.41
C PRO A 476 -3.67 17.40 -11.58
N THR A 477 -2.80 16.45 -11.28
CA THR A 477 -2.16 15.53 -12.25
C THR A 477 -2.66 14.10 -12.01
N PRO A 478 -2.52 13.19 -12.99
CA PRO A 478 -2.88 11.78 -12.79
C PRO A 478 -2.18 11.13 -11.59
N SER A 479 -0.89 11.41 -11.39
CA SER A 479 -0.12 10.96 -10.22
C SER A 479 -0.69 11.49 -8.91
N GLY A 480 -1.05 12.79 -8.86
CA GLY A 480 -1.67 13.38 -7.69
C GLY A 480 -3.01 12.72 -7.36
N VAL A 481 -3.85 12.50 -8.38
CA VAL A 481 -5.14 11.80 -8.23
C VAL A 481 -4.96 10.38 -7.68
N ILE A 482 -3.99 9.61 -8.20
CA ILE A 482 -3.73 8.24 -7.74
C ILE A 482 -3.29 8.22 -6.27
N LYS A 483 -2.37 9.09 -5.87
CA LYS A 483 -1.89 9.14 -4.48
C LYS A 483 -3.01 9.50 -3.50
N VAL A 484 -3.86 10.46 -3.87
CA VAL A 484 -4.98 10.88 -3.03
C VAL A 484 -5.99 9.75 -2.88
N LEU A 485 -6.34 9.09 -3.98
CA LEU A 485 -7.24 7.93 -3.96
C LEU A 485 -6.64 6.76 -3.17
N ALA A 486 -5.36 6.46 -3.34
CA ALA A 486 -4.67 5.38 -2.62
C ALA A 486 -4.67 5.62 -1.10
N THR A 487 -4.45 6.87 -0.68
CA THR A 487 -4.46 7.26 0.74
C THR A 487 -5.85 7.02 1.35
N VAL A 488 -6.89 7.48 0.66
CA VAL A 488 -8.28 7.36 1.12
C VAL A 488 -8.77 5.91 1.13
N MET A 489 -8.35 5.09 0.16
CA MET A 489 -8.70 3.67 0.09
C MET A 489 -8.00 2.80 1.13
N ASN A 490 -6.84 3.22 1.64
CA ASN A 490 -6.14 2.50 2.71
C ASN A 490 -6.75 2.76 4.10
N GLU A 491 -7.68 3.71 4.24
CA GLU A 491 -8.36 3.95 5.51
C GLU A 491 -9.38 2.84 5.80
N PRO A 492 -9.32 2.18 6.98
CA PRO A 492 -10.19 1.06 7.31
C PRO A 492 -11.67 1.48 7.37
N GLY A 493 -12.52 0.79 6.61
CA GLY A 493 -13.97 1.06 6.52
C GLY A 493 -14.38 1.95 5.36
N ASN A 494 -13.46 2.26 4.44
CA ASN A 494 -13.69 3.18 3.33
C ASN A 494 -13.91 2.46 1.98
N ASP A 495 -15.18 2.23 1.62
CA ASP A 495 -15.62 1.73 0.30
C ASP A 495 -16.08 2.88 -0.62
N ASN A 496 -15.60 4.12 -0.43
CA ASN A 496 -16.27 5.30 -0.98
C ASN A 496 -16.31 5.38 -2.53
N LEU A 497 -15.42 4.70 -3.25
CA LEU A 497 -15.53 4.59 -4.72
C LEU A 497 -16.75 3.76 -5.18
N ALA A 498 -17.38 2.97 -4.30
CA ALA A 498 -18.66 2.35 -4.57
C ALA A 498 -19.81 3.37 -4.68
N THR A 499 -19.69 4.54 -4.05
CA THR A 499 -20.69 5.62 -4.10
C THR A 499 -20.60 6.47 -5.37
N CYS A 500 -19.49 6.39 -6.11
CA CYS A 500 -19.30 7.07 -7.38
C CYS A 500 -20.18 6.46 -8.47
N SER A 501 -20.75 7.31 -9.34
CA SER A 501 -21.53 6.86 -10.49
C SER A 501 -20.67 6.19 -11.56
N VAL A 502 -21.32 5.51 -12.51
CA VAL A 502 -20.63 4.89 -13.65
C VAL A 502 -19.87 5.94 -14.47
N GLU A 503 -20.48 7.10 -14.72
CA GLU A 503 -19.86 8.20 -15.45
C GLU A 503 -18.62 8.75 -14.70
N GLU A 504 -18.69 8.82 -13.37
CA GLU A 504 -17.59 9.28 -12.52
C GLU A 504 -16.39 8.31 -12.56
N LYS A 505 -16.64 6.99 -12.48
CA LYS A 505 -15.59 5.96 -12.60
C LYS A 505 -14.93 5.99 -13.98
N VAL A 506 -15.73 6.12 -15.04
CA VAL A 506 -15.23 6.26 -16.42
C VAL A 506 -14.41 7.54 -16.58
N ALA A 507 -14.85 8.66 -16.01
CA ALA A 507 -14.12 9.93 -16.07
C ALA A 507 -12.78 9.87 -15.31
N ILE A 508 -12.73 9.21 -14.14
CA ILE A 508 -11.47 8.96 -13.42
C ILE A 508 -10.55 8.12 -14.31
N ARG A 509 -11.04 7.00 -14.85
CA ARG A 509 -10.26 6.12 -15.73
C ARG A 509 -9.70 6.86 -16.95
N ALA A 510 -10.52 7.66 -17.63
CA ALA A 510 -10.10 8.46 -18.78
C ALA A 510 -9.08 9.55 -18.38
N PHE A 511 -9.19 10.15 -17.20
CA PHE A 511 -8.19 11.09 -16.71
C PHE A 511 -6.85 10.40 -16.42
N LEU A 512 -6.89 9.23 -15.78
CA LEU A 512 -5.72 8.43 -15.44
C LEU A 512 -5.04 7.80 -16.66
N SER A 513 -5.75 7.59 -17.78
CA SER A 513 -5.17 7.03 -19.02
C SER A 513 -4.04 7.90 -19.62
N SER A 514 -3.97 9.17 -19.22
CA SER A 514 -2.89 10.09 -19.59
C SER A 514 -1.56 9.88 -18.83
N LEU A 515 -1.55 9.07 -17.76
CA LEU A 515 -0.37 8.82 -16.92
C LEU A 515 0.74 8.07 -17.66
N ARG A 516 1.89 8.71 -17.90
CA ARG A 516 3.05 8.08 -18.56
C ARG A 516 4.00 7.50 -17.51
N ASN A 517 4.36 6.22 -17.66
CA ASN A 517 5.33 5.50 -16.82
C ASN A 517 5.03 5.59 -15.30
N PRO A 518 4.02 4.86 -14.81
CA PRO A 518 3.72 4.82 -13.37
C PRO A 518 4.89 4.23 -12.57
N SER A 519 5.12 4.76 -11.38
CA SER A 519 5.99 4.19 -10.35
C SER A 519 5.39 2.91 -9.73
N ASP A 520 6.20 2.11 -9.03
CA ASP A 520 5.74 0.85 -8.44
C ASP A 520 4.56 1.06 -7.46
N ASP A 521 4.59 2.11 -6.65
CA ASP A 521 3.50 2.46 -5.73
C ASP A 521 2.21 2.86 -6.48
N GLU A 522 2.34 3.60 -7.58
CA GLU A 522 1.21 3.98 -8.44
C GLU A 522 0.61 2.76 -9.15
N VAL A 523 1.43 1.79 -9.57
CA VAL A 523 0.97 0.52 -10.15
C VAL A 523 0.15 -0.27 -9.14
N VAL A 524 0.63 -0.37 -7.89
CA VAL A 524 -0.10 -1.06 -6.81
C VAL A 524 -1.44 -0.38 -6.54
N ALA A 525 -1.45 0.96 -6.41
CA ALA A 525 -2.68 1.72 -6.22
C ALA A 525 -3.67 1.52 -7.39
N LEU A 526 -3.19 1.64 -8.64
CA LEU A 526 -4.01 1.41 -9.84
C LEU A 526 -4.63 0.01 -9.89
N MET A 527 -3.91 -1.02 -9.45
CA MET A 527 -4.44 -2.39 -9.42
C MET A 527 -5.57 -2.57 -8.40
N THR A 528 -5.63 -1.75 -7.36
CA THR A 528 -6.68 -1.80 -6.33
C THR A 528 -7.92 -0.97 -6.66
N LEU A 529 -7.82 -0.02 -7.60
CA LEU A 529 -8.91 0.90 -7.92
C LEU A 529 -10.07 0.20 -8.65
N PRO A 530 -11.33 0.29 -8.16
CA PRO A 530 -12.51 -0.32 -8.78
C PRO A 530 -13.08 0.54 -9.92
N ILE A 531 -12.22 0.89 -10.88
CA ILE A 531 -12.54 1.76 -12.03
C ILE A 531 -12.62 1.00 -13.36
N PHE A 532 -12.25 -0.28 -13.38
CA PHE A 532 -12.27 -1.10 -14.59
C PHE A 532 -13.61 -1.80 -14.74
N GLN A 533 -14.20 -1.72 -15.93
CA GLN A 533 -15.45 -2.40 -16.25
C GLN A 533 -15.18 -3.88 -16.56
N ALA A 534 -15.98 -4.78 -15.99
CA ALA A 534 -15.95 -6.19 -16.34
C ALA A 534 -16.68 -6.47 -17.67
N MET A 535 -16.48 -7.66 -18.23
CA MET A 535 -17.08 -8.09 -19.50
C MET A 535 -18.61 -8.20 -19.47
N ASP A 536 -19.23 -8.23 -18.28
CA ASP A 536 -20.69 -8.19 -18.15
C ASP A 536 -21.31 -6.82 -18.46
N GLY A 537 -20.48 -5.77 -18.60
CA GLY A 537 -20.90 -4.41 -18.91
C GLY A 537 -21.54 -3.65 -17.73
N THR A 538 -21.74 -4.27 -16.57
CA THR A 538 -22.44 -3.67 -15.43
C THR A 538 -21.57 -3.56 -14.19
N THR A 539 -20.63 -4.48 -14.01
CA THR A 539 -19.77 -4.55 -12.83
C THR A 539 -18.52 -3.70 -13.05
N PHE A 540 -18.22 -2.84 -12.09
CA PHE A 540 -16.92 -2.15 -12.00
C PHE A 540 -16.13 -2.79 -10.88
N THR A 541 -14.93 -3.27 -11.21
CA THR A 541 -14.04 -3.97 -10.29
C THR A 541 -12.61 -3.47 -10.42
N SER A 542 -11.76 -3.91 -9.51
CA SER A 542 -10.33 -3.65 -9.56
C SER A 542 -9.59 -4.80 -10.24
N VAL A 543 -8.36 -4.57 -10.65
CA VAL A 543 -7.50 -5.62 -11.22
C VAL A 543 -7.20 -6.70 -10.18
N GLN A 544 -7.11 -6.29 -8.92
CA GLN A 544 -6.79 -7.15 -7.79
C GLN A 544 -7.85 -6.94 -6.68
N PRO A 545 -9.02 -7.60 -6.80
CA PRO A 545 -10.16 -7.39 -5.88
C PRO A 545 -9.89 -7.82 -4.44
N GLY A 546 -8.95 -8.74 -4.19
CA GLY A 546 -8.52 -9.13 -2.84
C GLY A 546 -7.50 -8.17 -2.20
N GLY A 547 -7.23 -7.02 -2.83
CA GLY A 547 -6.22 -6.06 -2.38
C GLY A 547 -4.78 -6.53 -2.64
N PRO A 548 -3.76 -5.71 -2.31
CA PRO A 548 -2.37 -5.92 -2.72
C PRO A 548 -1.76 -7.28 -2.31
N LEU A 549 -2.26 -7.87 -1.21
CA LEU A 549 -1.74 -9.11 -0.61
C LEU A 549 -2.36 -10.39 -1.19
N SER A 550 -3.49 -10.32 -1.92
CA SER A 550 -4.21 -11.50 -2.42
C SER A 550 -3.44 -12.27 -3.49
N GLY A 551 -2.58 -11.60 -4.26
CA GLY A 551 -1.83 -12.18 -5.39
C GLY A 551 -2.69 -12.58 -6.60
N THR A 552 -4.02 -12.67 -6.44
CA THR A 552 -4.97 -13.00 -7.51
C THR A 552 -5.24 -11.78 -8.40
N LYS A 553 -4.83 -11.88 -9.66
CA LYS A 553 -5.06 -10.85 -10.68
C LYS A 553 -6.12 -11.34 -11.66
N LEU A 554 -7.06 -10.47 -12.02
CA LEU A 554 -8.04 -10.77 -13.05
C LEU A 554 -7.41 -10.72 -14.43
N ASP A 555 -7.83 -11.62 -15.31
CA ASP A 555 -7.42 -11.61 -16.72
C ASP A 555 -8.15 -10.49 -17.48
N VAL A 556 -7.48 -9.94 -18.48
CA VAL A 556 -8.06 -8.91 -19.35
C VAL A 556 -8.46 -9.52 -20.69
N ALA A 557 -9.69 -9.25 -21.12
CA ALA A 557 -10.20 -9.68 -22.40
C ALA A 557 -9.44 -9.02 -23.57
N PRO A 558 -9.34 -9.70 -24.73
CA PRO A 558 -8.68 -9.13 -25.91
C PRO A 558 -9.30 -7.79 -26.34
N PRO A 559 -8.49 -6.80 -26.74
CA PRO A 559 -9.01 -5.55 -27.25
C PRO A 559 -9.80 -5.80 -28.53
N ARG A 560 -11.02 -5.26 -28.62
CA ARG A 560 -11.94 -5.45 -29.76
C ARG A 560 -12.37 -6.91 -29.98
N LEU A 561 -12.60 -7.66 -28.89
CA LEU A 561 -13.20 -8.98 -28.95
C LEU A 561 -14.63 -8.90 -29.55
N HIS A 562 -14.87 -9.61 -30.64
CA HIS A 562 -16.17 -9.67 -31.30
C HIS A 562 -16.68 -11.12 -31.36
N LEU A 563 -17.40 -11.55 -30.33
CA LEU A 563 -18.05 -12.86 -30.29
C LEU A 563 -19.45 -12.81 -30.92
N PRO A 564 -19.98 -13.95 -31.41
CA PRO A 564 -21.39 -14.05 -31.81
C PRO A 564 -22.32 -13.67 -30.65
N SER A 565 -23.42 -12.96 -30.94
CA SER A 565 -24.37 -12.44 -29.95
C SER A 565 -25.03 -13.50 -29.07
N SER A 566 -25.07 -14.76 -29.50
CA SER A 566 -25.58 -15.90 -28.75
C SER A 566 -24.60 -16.43 -27.69
N THR A 567 -23.35 -15.95 -27.67
CA THR A 567 -22.28 -16.45 -26.80
C THR A 567 -22.36 -15.78 -25.43
N LYS A 568 -22.75 -16.55 -24.41
CA LYS A 568 -22.61 -16.12 -23.00
C LYS A 568 -21.21 -16.44 -22.50
N ILE A 569 -20.60 -15.56 -21.73
CA ILE A 569 -19.28 -15.80 -21.12
C ILE A 569 -19.51 -16.09 -19.65
N GLN A 570 -19.13 -17.29 -19.20
CA GLN A 570 -19.25 -17.65 -17.79
C GLN A 570 -18.22 -16.87 -16.96
N CYS A 571 -18.62 -16.42 -15.77
CA CYS A 571 -17.82 -15.54 -14.91
C CYS A 571 -17.37 -14.23 -15.61
N SER A 572 -18.22 -13.65 -16.46
CA SER A 572 -17.93 -12.38 -17.14
C SER A 572 -17.66 -11.21 -16.18
N HIS A 573 -18.12 -11.28 -14.93
CA HIS A 573 -17.83 -10.31 -13.87
C HIS A 573 -16.38 -10.40 -13.33
N GLU A 574 -15.67 -11.51 -13.58
CA GLU A 574 -14.28 -11.76 -13.15
C GLU A 574 -13.26 -11.51 -14.28
N ILE A 575 -13.71 -11.00 -15.43
CA ILE A 575 -12.86 -10.71 -16.59
C ILE A 575 -12.97 -9.24 -16.90
N LEU A 576 -11.83 -8.55 -16.98
CA LEU A 576 -11.78 -7.13 -17.27
C LEU A 576 -11.99 -6.86 -18.76
N SER A 577 -12.84 -5.88 -19.07
CA SER A 577 -13.03 -5.39 -20.42
C SER A 577 -11.93 -4.41 -20.81
N ALA A 578 -11.37 -4.59 -22.00
CA ALA A 578 -10.46 -3.64 -22.66
C ALA A 578 -11.07 -3.11 -23.97
N THR A 579 -12.40 -2.94 -24.01
CA THR A 579 -13.12 -2.43 -25.19
C THR A 579 -12.84 -0.96 -25.46
N ASP A 580 -12.71 -0.15 -24.41
CA ASP A 580 -12.38 1.27 -24.52
C ASP A 580 -10.87 1.50 -24.55
N ASP A 581 -10.42 2.49 -25.34
CA ASP A 581 -8.99 2.80 -25.49
C ASP A 581 -8.37 3.22 -24.15
N ASP A 582 -9.09 4.00 -23.33
CA ASP A 582 -8.61 4.43 -22.01
C ASP A 582 -8.27 3.26 -21.09
N SER A 583 -9.13 2.24 -21.00
CA SER A 583 -8.87 1.00 -20.25
C SER A 583 -7.68 0.26 -20.82
N TYR A 584 -7.64 0.08 -22.13
CA TYR A 584 -6.55 -0.65 -22.76
C TYR A 584 -5.19 0.03 -22.52
N GLN A 585 -5.12 1.36 -22.61
CA GLN A 585 -3.91 2.12 -22.33
C GLN A 585 -3.45 1.98 -20.88
N LEU A 586 -4.37 1.97 -19.92
CA LEU A 586 -4.05 1.75 -18.50
C LEU A 586 -3.61 0.31 -18.24
N LEU A 587 -4.42 -0.67 -18.65
CA LEU A 587 -4.18 -2.09 -18.40
C LEU A 587 -2.87 -2.57 -19.05
N ARG A 588 -2.51 -2.06 -20.23
CA ARG A 588 -1.23 -2.38 -20.89
C ARG A 588 -0.01 -1.91 -20.09
N ARG A 589 -0.16 -0.91 -19.21
CA ARG A 589 0.91 -0.38 -18.35
C ARG A 589 1.01 -1.10 -17.01
N LEU A 590 0.06 -1.98 -16.70
CA LEU A 590 0.03 -2.77 -15.48
C LEU A 590 0.57 -4.19 -15.72
N PRO A 591 1.13 -4.86 -14.69
CA PRO A 591 1.61 -6.24 -14.80
C PRO A 591 0.43 -7.24 -14.76
N VAL A 592 -0.43 -7.18 -15.78
CA VAL A 592 -1.63 -8.02 -15.95
C VAL A 592 -1.55 -8.85 -17.22
N ARG A 593 -2.22 -10.00 -17.24
CA ARG A 593 -2.29 -10.87 -18.42
C ARG A 593 -3.42 -10.39 -19.34
N ILE A 594 -3.04 -9.72 -20.43
CA ILE A 594 -3.97 -9.39 -21.52
C ILE A 594 -3.99 -10.57 -22.50
N LEU A 595 -5.14 -11.24 -22.57
CA LEU A 595 -5.32 -12.41 -23.43
C LEU A 595 -5.45 -11.96 -24.89
N ASN A 596 -4.91 -12.74 -25.83
CA ASN A 596 -5.31 -12.66 -27.23
C ASN A 596 -6.59 -13.48 -27.46
N THR A 597 -7.21 -13.37 -28.64
CA THR A 597 -8.49 -14.02 -28.94
C THR A 597 -8.41 -15.55 -28.79
N SER A 598 -7.29 -16.16 -29.20
CA SER A 598 -7.08 -17.60 -29.15
C SER A 598 -6.96 -18.11 -27.71
N ASP A 599 -6.15 -17.45 -26.88
CA ASP A 599 -5.98 -17.78 -25.46
C ASP A 599 -7.27 -17.54 -24.68
N PHE A 600 -8.02 -16.50 -25.03
CA PHE A 600 -9.32 -16.24 -24.42
C PHE A 600 -10.32 -17.39 -24.67
N LEU A 601 -10.38 -17.90 -25.91
CA LEU A 601 -11.23 -19.03 -26.26
C LEU A 601 -10.83 -20.30 -25.50
N ILE A 602 -9.51 -20.59 -25.42
CA ILE A 602 -8.98 -21.77 -24.71
C ILE A 602 -9.25 -21.67 -23.20
N ASP A 603 -8.93 -20.54 -22.57
CA ASP A 603 -8.95 -20.43 -21.11
C ASP A 603 -10.38 -20.18 -20.56
N LYS A 604 -11.24 -19.46 -21.30
CA LYS A 604 -12.52 -18.96 -20.78
C LYS A 604 -13.76 -19.54 -21.44
N ILE A 605 -13.65 -20.18 -22.61
CA ILE A 605 -14.83 -20.65 -23.38
C ILE A 605 -14.83 -22.18 -23.55
N PHE A 606 -13.75 -22.78 -24.07
CA PHE A 606 -13.70 -24.21 -24.38
C PHE A 606 -13.97 -25.14 -23.17
N PRO A 607 -13.50 -24.86 -21.94
CA PRO A 607 -13.79 -25.71 -20.79
C PRO A 607 -15.30 -25.87 -20.52
N TYR A 608 -16.08 -24.83 -20.82
CA TYR A 608 -17.54 -24.86 -20.64
C TYR A 608 -18.26 -25.58 -21.78
N ILE A 609 -17.69 -25.61 -22.98
CA ILE A 609 -18.18 -26.45 -24.08
C ILE A 609 -17.99 -27.94 -23.72
N GLU A 610 -16.80 -28.30 -23.21
CA GLU A 610 -16.48 -29.68 -22.84
C GLU A 610 -17.28 -30.19 -21.63
N SER A 611 -17.61 -29.29 -20.69
CA SER A 611 -18.47 -29.62 -19.55
C SER A 611 -19.90 -30.01 -19.94
N GLY A 612 -20.36 -29.63 -21.15
CA GLY A 612 -21.66 -30.00 -21.72
C GLY A 612 -22.91 -29.41 -21.05
N GLY A 613 -22.75 -28.64 -19.96
CA GLY A 613 -23.87 -28.13 -19.17
C GLY A 613 -24.22 -26.65 -19.39
N PHE A 614 -23.30 -25.84 -19.93
CA PHE A 614 -23.47 -24.39 -19.99
C PHE A 614 -24.04 -23.88 -21.33
N TYR A 615 -23.57 -24.41 -22.45
CA TYR A 615 -24.02 -24.02 -23.79
C TYR A 615 -24.99 -25.04 -24.37
N THR A 616 -26.03 -24.55 -25.06
CA THR A 616 -26.88 -25.42 -25.88
C THR A 616 -26.13 -25.86 -27.13
N ARG A 617 -26.59 -26.94 -27.77
CA ARG A 617 -25.97 -27.46 -29.01
C ARG A 617 -25.93 -26.42 -30.12
N GLU A 618 -27.01 -25.64 -30.28
CA GLU A 618 -27.10 -24.57 -31.27
C GLU A 618 -26.07 -23.45 -30.99
N GLN A 619 -25.92 -23.05 -29.72
CA GLN A 619 -24.92 -22.05 -29.32
C GLN A 619 -23.49 -22.55 -29.58
N VAL A 620 -23.20 -23.82 -29.32
CA VAL A 620 -21.89 -24.42 -29.63
C VAL A 620 -21.65 -24.41 -31.14
N SER A 621 -22.63 -24.83 -31.94
CA SER A 621 -22.52 -24.81 -33.40
C SER A 621 -22.25 -23.42 -33.95
N ASP A 622 -23.01 -22.40 -33.53
CA ASP A 622 -22.84 -21.00 -33.97
C ASP A 622 -21.47 -20.43 -33.61
N LEU A 623 -21.07 -20.62 -32.35
CA LEU A 623 -19.78 -20.16 -31.85
C LEU A 623 -18.62 -20.85 -32.57
N MET A 624 -18.69 -22.18 -32.68
CA MET A 624 -17.59 -22.95 -33.26
C MET A 624 -17.53 -22.80 -34.77
N PHE A 625 -18.65 -22.55 -35.45
CA PHE A 625 -18.65 -22.16 -36.85
C PHE A 625 -17.94 -20.81 -37.04
N TRP A 626 -18.19 -19.82 -36.18
CA TRP A 626 -17.46 -18.55 -36.17
C TRP A 626 -15.95 -18.75 -35.91
N VAL A 627 -15.58 -19.66 -35.00
CA VAL A 627 -14.18 -20.01 -34.73
C VAL A 627 -13.53 -20.62 -35.97
N ILE A 628 -14.20 -21.58 -36.63
CA ILE A 628 -13.70 -22.24 -37.84
C ILE A 628 -13.48 -21.22 -38.96
N GLN A 629 -14.42 -20.31 -39.22
CA GLN A 629 -14.26 -19.28 -40.25
C GLN A 629 -13.04 -18.38 -40.05
N ARG A 630 -12.58 -18.21 -38.81
CA ARG A 630 -11.43 -17.38 -38.43
C ARG A 630 -10.19 -18.19 -38.04
N LEU A 631 -10.24 -19.51 -38.23
CA LEU A 631 -9.19 -20.43 -37.77
C LEU A 631 -7.79 -20.08 -38.27
N PRO A 632 -7.57 -19.65 -39.54
CA PRO A 632 -6.23 -19.27 -39.99
C PRO A 632 -5.63 -18.10 -39.20
N ALA A 633 -6.45 -17.08 -38.87
CA ALA A 633 -6.02 -15.92 -38.08
C ALA A 633 -5.78 -16.30 -36.61
N LEU A 634 -6.68 -17.10 -36.02
CA LEU A 634 -6.52 -17.57 -34.64
C LEU A 634 -5.29 -18.49 -34.47
N SER A 635 -4.96 -19.27 -35.51
CA SER A 635 -3.79 -20.14 -35.53
C SER A 635 -2.49 -19.36 -35.73
N SER A 636 -2.52 -18.21 -36.42
CA SER A 636 -1.35 -17.32 -36.50
C SER A 636 -1.07 -16.64 -35.17
N ASP A 637 -2.12 -16.30 -34.42
CA ASP A 637 -2.01 -15.67 -33.09
C ASP A 637 -1.44 -16.65 -32.05
N ASN A 638 -1.91 -17.89 -32.03
CA ASN A 638 -1.39 -18.95 -31.16
C ASN A 638 -1.23 -20.27 -31.95
N LYS A 639 0.03 -20.69 -32.14
CA LYS A 639 0.37 -21.93 -32.88
C LYS A 639 -0.15 -23.21 -32.20
N ALA A 640 -0.40 -23.19 -30.89
CA ALA A 640 -0.97 -24.32 -30.16
C ALA A 640 -2.51 -24.38 -30.22
N PHE A 641 -3.17 -23.35 -30.79
CA PHE A 641 -4.62 -23.27 -30.85
C PHE A 641 -5.27 -24.46 -31.60
N PRO A 642 -4.78 -24.88 -32.78
CA PRO A 642 -5.34 -26.03 -33.48
C PRO A 642 -5.23 -27.34 -32.69
N GLU A 643 -4.13 -27.56 -31.96
CA GLU A 643 -3.93 -28.77 -31.15
C GLU A 643 -4.93 -28.87 -29.99
N HIS A 644 -5.28 -27.74 -29.37
CA HIS A 644 -6.33 -27.72 -28.35
C HIS A 644 -7.70 -27.98 -29.00
N LEU A 645 -8.01 -27.25 -30.07
CA LEU A 645 -9.30 -27.32 -30.75
C LEU A 645 -9.58 -28.72 -31.35
N LYS A 646 -8.54 -29.46 -31.72
CA LYS A 646 -8.62 -30.81 -32.26
C LYS A 646 -9.34 -31.80 -31.35
N ASN A 647 -9.27 -31.62 -30.03
CA ASN A 647 -9.85 -32.54 -29.05
C ASN A 647 -11.21 -32.07 -28.51
N VAL A 648 -11.62 -30.84 -28.81
CA VAL A 648 -12.89 -30.28 -28.33
C VAL A 648 -14.07 -30.90 -29.09
N ARG A 649 -15.09 -31.34 -28.36
CA ARG A 649 -16.29 -31.98 -28.92
C ARG A 649 -17.32 -30.96 -29.41
N PHE A 650 -17.15 -30.48 -30.63
CA PHE A 650 -18.08 -29.48 -31.19
C PHE A 650 -18.61 -29.79 -32.59
N VAL A 651 -18.07 -30.78 -33.30
CA VAL A 651 -18.50 -31.07 -34.67
C VAL A 651 -19.73 -31.99 -34.62
N PRO A 652 -20.90 -31.55 -35.11
CA PRO A 652 -22.08 -32.40 -35.16
C PRO A 652 -21.92 -33.51 -36.20
N VAL A 653 -22.43 -34.70 -35.87
CA VAL A 653 -22.58 -35.82 -36.81
C VAL A 653 -24.06 -36.11 -37.09
N ALA A 654 -24.39 -37.05 -37.98
CA ALA A 654 -25.76 -37.27 -38.46
C ALA A 654 -26.79 -37.58 -37.36
N ASN A 655 -26.42 -38.33 -36.32
CA ASN A 655 -27.25 -38.59 -35.14
C ASN A 655 -27.41 -37.38 -34.17
N GLY A 656 -26.79 -36.23 -34.49
CA GLY A 656 -26.85 -35.00 -33.71
C GLY A 656 -25.95 -34.96 -32.47
N SER A 657 -25.10 -35.97 -32.26
CA SER A 657 -24.03 -35.92 -31.24
C SER A 657 -22.86 -35.05 -31.70
N LEU A 658 -22.14 -34.46 -30.74
CA LEU A 658 -20.95 -33.66 -31.00
C LEU A 658 -19.70 -34.53 -30.77
N LYS A 659 -18.84 -34.60 -31.79
CA LYS A 659 -17.58 -35.35 -31.75
C LYS A 659 -16.39 -34.41 -31.95
N PRO A 660 -15.19 -34.81 -31.50
CA PRO A 660 -13.99 -34.05 -31.76
C PRO A 660 -13.56 -34.23 -33.24
N PRO A 661 -13.05 -33.18 -33.89
CA PRO A 661 -12.62 -33.25 -35.29
C PRO A 661 -11.63 -34.39 -35.59
N CYS A 662 -10.74 -34.72 -34.66
CA CYS A 662 -9.72 -35.75 -34.85
C CYS A 662 -10.25 -37.19 -34.89
N GLU A 663 -11.47 -37.44 -34.43
CA GLU A 663 -12.11 -38.75 -34.47
C GLU A 663 -12.95 -38.93 -35.75
N LEU A 664 -13.17 -37.85 -36.50
CA LEU A 664 -14.01 -37.85 -37.71
C LEU A 664 -13.20 -38.08 -38.97
N TYR A 665 -13.86 -38.63 -39.98
CA TYR A 665 -13.27 -38.90 -41.28
C TYR A 665 -13.71 -37.90 -42.34
N ASP A 666 -12.88 -37.79 -43.38
CA ASP A 666 -13.09 -36.87 -44.49
C ASP A 666 -14.13 -37.42 -45.49
N PRO A 667 -15.28 -36.75 -45.68
CA PRO A 667 -16.32 -37.22 -46.58
C PRO A 667 -15.96 -37.04 -48.07
N GLU A 668 -14.94 -36.25 -48.40
CA GLU A 668 -14.47 -36.09 -49.79
C GLU A 668 -13.42 -37.14 -50.19
N ASP A 669 -12.98 -38.00 -49.26
CA ASP A 669 -12.06 -39.10 -49.55
C ASP A 669 -12.85 -40.35 -50.01
N GLU A 670 -12.76 -40.68 -51.30
CA GLU A 670 -13.53 -41.77 -51.92
C GLU A 670 -13.31 -43.14 -51.26
N VAL A 671 -12.11 -43.43 -50.77
CA VAL A 671 -11.80 -44.72 -50.14
C VAL A 671 -12.46 -44.80 -48.76
N ILE A 672 -12.34 -43.73 -47.97
CA ILE A 672 -13.02 -43.61 -46.67
C ILE A 672 -14.54 -43.71 -46.83
N GLN A 673 -15.11 -43.02 -47.82
CA GLN A 673 -16.55 -43.05 -48.08
C GLN A 673 -17.04 -44.48 -48.34
N LYS A 674 -16.28 -45.28 -49.10
CA LYS A 674 -16.59 -46.70 -49.35
C LYS A 674 -16.38 -47.58 -48.11
N LEU A 675 -15.37 -47.30 -47.28
CA LEU A 675 -15.09 -48.06 -46.05
C LEU A 675 -16.17 -47.91 -44.97
N PHE A 676 -16.81 -46.73 -44.91
CA PHE A 676 -17.87 -46.41 -43.94
C PHE A 676 -19.25 -46.21 -44.60
N GLU A 677 -19.48 -46.85 -45.75
CA GLU A 677 -20.77 -46.78 -46.45
C GLU A 677 -21.92 -47.22 -45.54
N GLY A 678 -22.92 -46.34 -45.36
CA GLY A 678 -24.06 -46.58 -44.48
C GLY A 678 -23.85 -46.16 -43.02
N GLU A 679 -22.70 -45.58 -42.66
CA GLU A 679 -22.42 -45.03 -41.32
C GLU A 679 -22.20 -43.51 -41.37
N PRO A 680 -23.26 -42.68 -41.39
CA PRO A 680 -23.12 -41.23 -41.51
C PRO A 680 -22.58 -40.55 -40.23
N ASP A 681 -22.54 -41.27 -39.10
CA ASP A 681 -22.12 -40.76 -37.79
C ASP A 681 -20.60 -40.63 -37.59
N VAL A 682 -19.82 -41.03 -38.60
CA VAL A 682 -18.36 -40.91 -38.61
C VAL A 682 -17.87 -39.68 -39.39
N PHE A 683 -18.79 -38.97 -40.05
CA PHE A 683 -18.52 -37.80 -40.87
C PHE A 683 -19.07 -36.51 -40.24
N PRO A 684 -18.43 -35.35 -40.47
CA PRO A 684 -19.01 -34.05 -40.12
C PRO A 684 -20.36 -33.82 -40.80
N ALA A 685 -21.31 -33.22 -40.09
CA ALA A 685 -22.64 -32.89 -40.58
C ALA A 685 -22.93 -31.38 -40.55
N GLN A 686 -24.09 -30.97 -41.08
CA GLN A 686 -24.59 -29.59 -41.07
C GLN A 686 -23.60 -28.60 -41.72
N GLU A 687 -23.40 -27.43 -41.09
CA GLU A 687 -22.50 -26.36 -41.57
C GLU A 687 -21.04 -26.82 -41.69
N PHE A 688 -20.63 -27.83 -40.92
CA PHE A 688 -19.28 -28.39 -40.94
C PHE A 688 -19.04 -29.38 -42.10
N ALA A 689 -20.10 -29.80 -42.81
CA ALA A 689 -20.01 -30.61 -44.02
C ALA A 689 -19.80 -29.78 -45.31
N LYS A 690 -19.84 -28.44 -45.22
CA LYS A 690 -19.60 -27.56 -46.37
C LYS A 690 -18.11 -27.55 -46.73
N ALA A 691 -17.80 -27.46 -48.03
CA ALA A 691 -16.44 -27.54 -48.56
C ALA A 691 -15.42 -26.62 -47.86
N HIS A 692 -15.81 -25.38 -47.53
CA HIS A 692 -14.93 -24.44 -46.83
C HIS A 692 -14.59 -24.92 -45.40
N ALA A 693 -15.59 -25.29 -44.60
CA ALA A 693 -15.37 -25.78 -43.25
C ALA A 693 -14.58 -27.10 -43.26
N LEU A 694 -14.92 -28.04 -44.15
CA LEU A 694 -14.19 -29.29 -44.34
C LEU A 694 -12.72 -29.05 -44.67
N SER A 695 -12.40 -28.09 -45.54
CA SER A 695 -11.01 -27.77 -45.87
C SER A 695 -10.20 -27.31 -44.65
N LEU A 696 -10.83 -26.56 -43.74
CA LEU A 696 -10.19 -26.09 -42.50
C LEU A 696 -10.06 -27.20 -41.47
N LEU A 697 -11.09 -28.05 -41.30
CA LEU A 697 -11.02 -29.24 -40.46
C LEU A 697 -9.90 -30.20 -40.93
N ARG A 698 -9.76 -30.38 -42.25
CA ARG A 698 -8.74 -31.22 -42.89
C ARG A 698 -7.32 -30.68 -42.69
N VAL A 699 -7.12 -29.37 -42.87
CA VAL A 699 -5.78 -28.77 -42.84
C VAL A 699 -5.30 -28.50 -41.42
N PHE A 700 -6.16 -28.00 -40.55
CA PHE A 700 -5.76 -27.52 -39.22
C PHE A 700 -6.12 -28.47 -38.07
N LEU A 701 -7.21 -29.23 -38.18
CA LEU A 701 -7.75 -30.02 -37.05
C LEU A 701 -7.64 -31.53 -37.23
N GLY A 702 -6.97 -31.97 -38.30
CA GLY A 702 -6.57 -33.37 -38.48
C GLY A 702 -7.70 -34.32 -38.81
N LEU A 703 -8.68 -33.88 -39.62
CA LEU A 703 -9.70 -34.78 -40.17
C LEU A 703 -9.05 -35.99 -40.85
N ARG A 704 -9.51 -37.18 -40.49
CA ARG A 704 -8.84 -38.44 -40.85
C ARG A 704 -9.11 -38.80 -42.31
N ARG A 705 -8.06 -39.19 -43.00
CA ARG A 705 -8.06 -39.65 -44.41
C ARG A 705 -7.47 -41.04 -44.54
N THR A 706 -7.51 -41.59 -45.75
CA THR A 706 -6.96 -42.92 -46.08
C THR A 706 -5.54 -43.12 -45.55
N ARG A 707 -4.66 -42.13 -45.71
CA ARG A 707 -3.26 -42.19 -45.23
C ARG A 707 -3.07 -42.13 -43.71
N SER A 708 -4.12 -41.81 -42.95
CA SER A 708 -4.09 -41.70 -41.48
C SER A 708 -4.77 -42.88 -40.77
N LEU A 709 -5.19 -43.89 -41.53
CA LEU A 709 -5.73 -45.12 -40.99
C LEU A 709 -4.60 -45.95 -40.40
N GLU A 710 -4.73 -46.29 -39.12
CA GLU A 710 -3.82 -47.16 -38.39
C GLU A 710 -4.43 -48.56 -38.24
N ALA A 711 -3.62 -49.51 -37.75
CA ALA A 711 -4.04 -50.89 -37.51
C ALA A 711 -5.29 -51.02 -36.63
N LYS A 712 -5.47 -50.11 -35.65
CA LYS A 712 -6.64 -50.06 -34.77
C LYS A 712 -7.94 -49.71 -35.52
N ASP A 713 -7.84 -48.83 -36.52
CA ASP A 713 -9.00 -48.39 -37.31
C ASP A 713 -9.41 -49.47 -38.29
N VAL A 714 -8.42 -50.14 -38.92
CA VAL A 714 -8.67 -51.32 -39.74
C VAL A 714 -9.40 -52.39 -38.94
N LEU A 715 -8.99 -52.63 -37.69
CA LEU A 715 -9.69 -53.57 -36.82
C LEU A 715 -11.13 -53.14 -36.51
N LEU A 716 -11.35 -51.85 -36.22
CA LEU A 716 -12.69 -51.30 -35.98
C LEU A 716 -13.58 -51.49 -37.21
N ILE A 717 -13.08 -51.11 -38.40
CA ILE A 717 -13.80 -51.25 -39.67
C ILE A 717 -14.12 -52.72 -39.94
N ALA A 718 -13.16 -53.63 -39.76
CA ALA A 718 -13.38 -55.06 -39.95
C ALA A 718 -14.47 -55.61 -39.00
N LYS A 719 -14.47 -55.20 -37.73
CA LYS A 719 -15.53 -55.56 -36.77
C LYS A 719 -16.89 -54.98 -37.18
N GLN A 720 -16.94 -53.72 -37.61
CA GLN A 720 -18.17 -53.08 -38.09
C GLN A 720 -18.73 -53.78 -39.33
N ILE A 721 -17.89 -54.20 -40.27
CA ILE A 721 -18.31 -54.97 -41.45
C ILE A 721 -19.03 -56.26 -41.05
N THR A 722 -18.56 -56.96 -40.01
CA THR A 722 -19.23 -58.19 -39.53
C THR A 722 -20.61 -57.95 -38.92
N GLN A 723 -20.89 -56.71 -38.51
CA GLN A 723 -22.17 -56.30 -37.90
C GLN A 723 -23.08 -55.55 -38.89
N ALA A 724 -22.56 -55.19 -40.07
CA ALA A 724 -23.26 -54.39 -41.05
C ALA A 724 -24.27 -55.23 -41.86
N PRO A 725 -25.32 -54.59 -42.44
CA PRO A 725 -26.23 -55.25 -43.37
C PRO A 725 -25.51 -55.84 -44.59
N ASP A 726 -25.99 -56.96 -45.12
CA ASP A 726 -25.32 -57.75 -46.17
C ASP A 726 -24.86 -56.94 -47.40
N GLU A 727 -25.64 -55.94 -47.83
CA GLU A 727 -25.34 -55.16 -49.05
C GLU A 727 -24.19 -54.17 -48.83
N SER A 728 -24.20 -53.42 -47.73
CA SER A 728 -23.12 -52.49 -47.38
C SER A 728 -21.88 -53.22 -46.86
N ALA A 729 -22.06 -54.32 -46.14
CA ALA A 729 -20.96 -55.16 -45.67
C ALA A 729 -20.07 -55.65 -46.83
N LEU A 730 -20.68 -56.04 -47.96
CA LEU A 730 -19.92 -56.51 -49.13
C LEU A 730 -19.09 -55.38 -49.77
N ARG A 731 -19.68 -54.20 -49.99
CA ARG A 731 -18.95 -53.06 -50.59
C ARG A 731 -17.84 -52.55 -49.69
N ARG A 732 -18.10 -52.47 -48.38
CA ARG A 732 -17.11 -52.10 -47.36
C ARG A 732 -15.98 -53.13 -47.28
N ALA A 733 -16.29 -54.42 -47.38
CA ALA A 733 -15.31 -55.49 -47.42
C ALA A 733 -14.41 -55.42 -48.67
N GLU A 734 -14.98 -55.14 -49.83
CA GLU A 734 -14.22 -54.93 -51.08
C GLU A 734 -13.30 -53.71 -50.98
N ALA A 735 -13.79 -52.61 -50.41
CA ALA A 735 -12.98 -51.41 -50.16
C ALA A 735 -11.86 -51.67 -49.14
N LEU A 736 -12.13 -52.44 -48.07
CA LEU A 736 -11.14 -52.82 -47.07
C LEU A 736 -10.06 -53.74 -47.65
N LEU A 737 -10.46 -54.68 -48.51
CA LEU A 737 -9.54 -55.55 -49.23
C LEU A 737 -8.60 -54.74 -50.13
N GLN A 738 -9.14 -53.80 -50.91
CA GLN A 738 -8.34 -52.92 -51.76
C GLN A 738 -7.37 -52.07 -50.92
N PHE A 739 -7.85 -51.45 -49.84
CA PHE A 739 -7.02 -50.65 -48.96
C PHE A 739 -5.87 -51.45 -48.33
N LEU A 740 -6.15 -52.69 -47.88
CA LEU A 740 -5.14 -53.57 -47.29
C LEU A 740 -4.13 -54.08 -48.31
N ASN A 741 -4.54 -54.34 -49.54
CA ASN A 741 -3.61 -54.67 -50.62
C ASN A 741 -2.61 -53.54 -50.85
N ASP A 742 -3.07 -52.29 -50.83
CA ASP A 742 -2.22 -51.10 -50.99
C ASP A 742 -1.37 -50.80 -49.72
N ASN A 743 -1.79 -51.30 -48.55
CA ASN A 743 -1.17 -51.04 -47.24
C ASN A 743 -0.86 -52.31 -46.44
N ALA A 744 -0.29 -53.32 -47.12
CA ALA A 744 -0.10 -54.65 -46.56
C ALA A 744 0.81 -54.70 -45.31
N TYR A 745 1.63 -53.68 -45.06
CA TYR A 745 2.46 -53.58 -43.85
C TYR A 745 1.65 -53.49 -42.54
N LEU A 746 0.40 -53.01 -42.60
CA LEU A 746 -0.43 -52.81 -41.40
C LEU A 746 -0.75 -54.11 -40.66
N VAL A 747 -0.73 -55.27 -41.34
CA VAL A 747 -1.03 -56.56 -40.70
C VAL A 747 0.05 -57.06 -39.75
N GLU A 748 1.27 -56.52 -39.88
CA GLU A 748 2.41 -56.81 -39.01
C GLU A 748 2.40 -55.94 -37.74
N HIS A 749 1.52 -54.93 -37.66
CA HIS A 749 1.40 -54.08 -36.48
C HIS A 749 0.58 -54.75 -35.38
N GLU A 750 0.97 -54.52 -34.13
CA GLU A 750 0.25 -54.99 -32.94
C GLU A 750 -0.91 -54.07 -32.59
N VAL A 751 -2.05 -54.66 -32.24
CA VAL A 751 -3.23 -53.95 -31.72
C VAL A 751 -3.54 -54.48 -30.33
N GLN A 752 -3.96 -53.59 -29.43
CA GLN A 752 -4.39 -53.96 -28.08
C GLN A 752 -5.85 -54.43 -28.11
N LEU A 753 -6.11 -55.61 -27.57
CA LEU A 753 -7.46 -56.11 -27.33
C LEU A 753 -7.81 -55.93 -25.86
N GLU A 754 -8.88 -55.17 -25.61
CA GLU A 754 -9.49 -55.06 -24.28
C GLU A 754 -10.33 -56.32 -24.03
N GLU A 755 -9.88 -57.20 -23.13
CA GLU A 755 -10.68 -58.32 -22.63
C GLU A 755 -11.44 -57.88 -21.38
N SER A 756 -12.69 -58.31 -21.24
CA SER A 756 -13.62 -57.91 -20.17
C SER A 756 -13.16 -58.29 -18.74
N SER A 757 -12.04 -59.01 -18.59
CA SER A 757 -11.57 -59.54 -17.31
C SER A 757 -10.04 -59.74 -17.20
N GLY A 758 -9.21 -59.11 -18.04
CA GLY A 758 -7.75 -59.30 -18.02
C GLY A 758 -6.93 -58.11 -18.57
N PRO A 759 -5.59 -58.11 -18.38
CA PRO A 759 -4.72 -57.07 -18.93
C PRO A 759 -4.73 -57.11 -20.46
N ALA A 760 -4.70 -55.92 -21.09
CA ALA A 760 -4.78 -55.77 -22.54
C ALA A 760 -3.71 -56.62 -23.26
N LYS A 761 -4.16 -57.58 -24.08
CA LYS A 761 -3.27 -58.46 -24.84
C LYS A 761 -2.89 -57.79 -26.15
N LYS A 762 -1.60 -57.65 -26.41
CA LYS A 762 -1.08 -57.21 -27.71
C LYS A 762 -1.11 -58.39 -28.69
N VAL A 763 -1.80 -58.22 -29.80
CA VAL A 763 -1.99 -59.26 -30.82
C VAL A 763 -1.76 -58.64 -32.20
N LEU A 764 -1.10 -59.38 -33.10
CA LEU A 764 -0.87 -58.94 -34.47
C LEU A 764 -2.21 -58.77 -35.21
N LEU A 765 -2.39 -57.65 -35.89
CA LEU A 765 -3.62 -57.35 -36.64
C LEU A 765 -3.96 -58.48 -37.63
N GLY A 766 -2.98 -58.99 -38.36
CA GLY A 766 -3.16 -60.07 -39.33
C GLY A 766 -3.79 -61.33 -38.71
N SER A 767 -3.43 -61.68 -37.47
CA SER A 767 -3.98 -62.85 -36.78
C SER A 767 -5.44 -62.69 -36.40
N ILE A 768 -5.87 -61.47 -36.06
CA ILE A 768 -7.27 -61.15 -35.73
C ILE A 768 -8.09 -61.12 -37.03
N LEU A 769 -7.62 -60.39 -38.04
CA LEU A 769 -8.27 -60.32 -39.34
C LEU A 769 -8.40 -61.70 -39.99
N SER A 770 -7.41 -62.58 -39.77
CA SER A 770 -7.45 -63.98 -40.21
C SER A 770 -8.66 -64.74 -39.65
N SER A 771 -9.13 -64.42 -38.44
CA SER A 771 -10.28 -65.09 -37.80
C SER A 771 -11.64 -64.42 -38.05
N LEU A 772 -11.67 -63.15 -38.44
CA LEU A 772 -12.92 -62.40 -38.62
C LEU A 772 -13.55 -62.67 -40.00
N PRO A 773 -14.88 -62.84 -40.10
CA PRO A 773 -15.56 -63.07 -41.36
C PRO A 773 -15.80 -61.77 -42.15
N TRP A 774 -14.76 -61.22 -42.77
CA TRP A 774 -14.84 -59.96 -43.50
C TRP A 774 -14.44 -60.06 -44.99
N LEU A 775 -13.85 -61.18 -45.45
CA LEU A 775 -13.42 -61.30 -46.85
C LEU A 775 -14.55 -61.74 -47.77
N PRO A 776 -14.69 -61.11 -48.96
CA PRO A 776 -15.73 -61.47 -49.92
C PRO A 776 -15.38 -62.74 -50.72
N ALA A 777 -16.32 -63.69 -50.77
CA ALA A 777 -16.19 -64.89 -51.61
C ALA A 777 -16.75 -64.68 -53.03
N SER A 778 -16.17 -65.36 -54.02
CA SER A 778 -16.69 -65.34 -55.39
C SER A 778 -18.04 -66.04 -55.48
N LYS A 779 -19.06 -65.34 -56.01
CA LYS A 779 -20.40 -65.89 -56.23
C LYS A 779 -20.46 -66.88 -57.38
N GLU A 780 -19.60 -66.67 -58.39
CA GLU A 780 -19.59 -67.44 -59.62
C GLU A 780 -18.26 -68.21 -59.73
N PRO A 781 -18.28 -69.40 -60.39
CA PRO A 781 -17.06 -70.12 -60.72
C PRO A 781 -16.09 -69.28 -61.53
N LEU A 782 -14.80 -69.36 -61.21
CA LEU A 782 -13.76 -68.70 -61.98
C LEU A 782 -13.60 -69.37 -63.36
N SER A 783 -13.13 -68.63 -64.36
CA SER A 783 -13.05 -69.09 -65.76
C SER A 783 -12.26 -70.38 -65.97
N LYS A 784 -11.26 -70.65 -65.12
CA LYS A 784 -10.43 -71.86 -65.13
C LYS A 784 -11.12 -73.10 -64.53
N TYR A 785 -12.19 -72.91 -63.76
CA TYR A 785 -12.90 -73.98 -63.08
C TYR A 785 -13.92 -74.66 -64.03
N PRO A 786 -14.05 -75.99 -64.01
CA PRO A 786 -15.03 -76.70 -64.84
C PRO A 786 -16.47 -76.32 -64.45
N THR A 787 -17.31 -75.98 -65.43
CA THR A 787 -18.74 -75.66 -65.21
C THR A 787 -19.56 -76.87 -64.78
N SER A 788 -19.07 -78.08 -65.10
CA SER A 788 -19.65 -79.34 -64.65
C SER A 788 -19.49 -79.59 -63.15
N MET A 789 -18.46 -79.00 -62.55
CA MET A 789 -18.12 -79.25 -61.15
C MET A 789 -19.04 -78.46 -60.21
N PRO A 790 -19.42 -79.03 -59.05
CA PRO A 790 -20.08 -78.28 -58.01
C PRO A 790 -19.25 -77.07 -57.61
N TRP A 791 -19.91 -75.94 -57.42
CA TRP A 791 -19.31 -74.74 -56.87
C TRP A 791 -19.66 -74.63 -55.40
N PHE A 792 -18.72 -74.21 -54.56
CA PHE A 792 -18.99 -73.99 -53.14
C PHE A 792 -20.14 -72.97 -52.98
N GLY A 793 -21.31 -73.47 -52.59
CA GLY A 793 -22.53 -72.68 -52.49
C GLY A 793 -22.38 -71.58 -51.44
N VAL A 794 -22.54 -70.33 -51.87
CA VAL A 794 -22.32 -69.14 -51.04
C VAL A 794 -23.48 -68.95 -50.05
N ALA A 795 -23.52 -69.73 -48.97
CA ALA A 795 -24.50 -69.58 -47.89
C ALA A 795 -24.31 -68.25 -47.13
N ARG A 796 -23.06 -67.80 -46.99
CA ARG A 796 -22.66 -66.50 -46.41
C ARG A 796 -21.93 -65.67 -47.45
N ARG A 797 -22.00 -64.34 -47.38
CA ARG A 797 -21.30 -63.43 -48.32
C ARG A 797 -19.84 -63.17 -47.95
N LEU A 798 -19.56 -63.12 -46.64
CA LEU A 798 -18.24 -62.87 -46.09
C LEU A 798 -17.76 -64.07 -45.28
N TYR A 799 -16.48 -64.41 -45.39
CA TYR A 799 -15.87 -65.54 -44.67
C TYR A 799 -14.56 -65.12 -44.01
N SER A 800 -14.15 -65.94 -43.05
CA SER A 800 -12.85 -65.79 -42.39
C SER A 800 -11.74 -66.18 -43.37
N PRO A 801 -10.63 -65.42 -43.43
CA PRO A 801 -9.48 -65.84 -44.23
C PRO A 801 -8.97 -67.26 -43.93
N LYS A 802 -9.12 -67.78 -42.69
CA LYS A 802 -8.74 -69.17 -42.37
C LYS A 802 -9.53 -70.21 -43.15
N ASP A 803 -10.82 -69.91 -43.36
CA ASP A 803 -11.79 -70.79 -43.99
C ASP A 803 -11.88 -70.56 -45.52
N MET A 804 -11.04 -69.68 -46.08
CA MET A 804 -10.98 -69.37 -47.51
C MET A 804 -9.61 -69.66 -48.14
N ARG A 805 -9.57 -69.70 -49.47
CA ARG A 805 -8.30 -69.72 -50.23
C ARG A 805 -8.33 -68.76 -51.41
N ASP A 806 -7.13 -68.52 -51.94
CA ASP A 806 -6.88 -67.66 -53.08
C ASP A 806 -7.52 -68.20 -54.37
N ALA A 807 -7.77 -67.31 -55.32
CA ALA A 807 -8.33 -67.61 -56.64
C ALA A 807 -7.52 -68.65 -57.41
N ASP A 808 -6.19 -68.70 -57.20
CA ASP A 808 -5.30 -69.66 -57.85
C ASP A 808 -5.51 -71.11 -57.39
N MET A 809 -6.07 -71.31 -56.19
CA MET A 809 -6.33 -72.64 -55.62
C MET A 809 -7.72 -73.18 -55.99
N VAL A 810 -8.44 -72.51 -56.90
CA VAL A 810 -9.82 -72.85 -57.28
C VAL A 810 -9.98 -74.30 -57.74
N ASN A 811 -9.00 -74.84 -58.47
CA ASN A 811 -9.04 -76.23 -58.95
C ASN A 811 -8.85 -77.26 -57.84
N ILE A 812 -8.21 -76.88 -56.73
CA ILE A 812 -7.87 -77.78 -55.63
C ILE A 812 -9.00 -77.84 -54.59
N VAL A 813 -9.76 -76.75 -54.40
CA VAL A 813 -10.78 -76.66 -53.34
C VAL A 813 -12.13 -76.06 -53.76
N GLY A 814 -12.34 -75.68 -55.02
CA GLY A 814 -13.47 -74.83 -55.46
C GLY A 814 -14.89 -75.36 -55.20
N SER A 815 -15.09 -76.67 -55.01
CA SER A 815 -16.37 -77.26 -54.59
C SER A 815 -16.52 -77.40 -53.07
N ALA A 816 -15.40 -77.37 -52.34
CA ALA A 816 -15.32 -77.75 -50.93
C ALA A 816 -15.04 -76.56 -49.99
N MET A 817 -14.51 -75.45 -50.50
CA MET A 817 -14.07 -74.29 -49.72
C MET A 817 -14.36 -72.99 -50.48
N PRO A 818 -14.72 -71.89 -49.79
CA PRO A 818 -14.93 -70.59 -50.43
C PRO A 818 -13.62 -70.00 -50.97
N VAL A 819 -13.71 -69.42 -52.17
CA VAL A 819 -12.58 -68.82 -52.89
C VAL A 819 -12.73 -67.29 -52.93
N LEU A 820 -11.63 -66.56 -52.74
CA LEU A 820 -11.61 -65.09 -52.70
C LEU A 820 -12.14 -64.48 -54.01
N ARG A 821 -12.95 -63.42 -53.88
CA ARG A 821 -13.30 -62.54 -54.98
C ARG A 821 -12.25 -61.44 -55.13
N GLY A 822 -11.25 -61.65 -55.98
CA GLY A 822 -10.18 -60.68 -56.26
C GLY A 822 -8.80 -61.28 -56.08
N SER A 823 -7.81 -60.41 -55.83
CA SER A 823 -6.44 -60.80 -55.53
C SER A 823 -6.01 -60.28 -54.17
N LEU A 824 -5.03 -60.93 -53.57
CA LEU A 824 -4.50 -60.60 -52.25
C LEU A 824 -2.98 -60.42 -52.34
N ASP A 825 -2.43 -59.41 -51.66
CA ASP A 825 -0.98 -59.23 -51.55
C ASP A 825 -0.29 -60.40 -50.84
N GLU A 826 0.96 -60.71 -51.21
CA GLU A 826 1.71 -61.84 -50.67
C GLU A 826 1.96 -61.75 -49.16
N LYS A 827 2.13 -60.54 -48.61
CA LYS A 827 2.28 -60.38 -47.14
C LYS A 827 0.98 -60.69 -46.42
N LEU A 828 -0.15 -60.30 -46.99
CA LEU A 828 -1.48 -60.64 -46.46
C LEU A 828 -1.73 -62.16 -46.53
N LYS A 829 -1.35 -62.82 -47.64
CA LYS A 829 -1.41 -64.29 -47.75
C LYS A 829 -0.62 -64.97 -46.64
N LYS A 830 0.59 -64.50 -46.36
CA LYS A 830 1.41 -65.00 -45.26
C LYS A 830 0.75 -64.76 -43.89
N ALA A 831 0.24 -63.56 -43.66
CA ALA A 831 -0.44 -63.20 -42.41
C ALA A 831 -1.71 -64.03 -42.15
N PHE A 832 -2.44 -64.42 -43.20
CA PHE A 832 -3.65 -65.25 -43.11
C PHE A 832 -3.37 -66.76 -43.14
N GLY A 833 -2.11 -67.16 -43.29
CA GLY A 833 -1.71 -68.58 -43.33
C GLY A 833 -1.93 -69.26 -44.67
N TRP A 834 -2.12 -68.51 -45.76
CA TRP A 834 -2.30 -69.05 -47.12
C TRP A 834 -0.98 -69.49 -47.76
N SER A 835 0.16 -69.25 -47.12
CA SER A 835 1.45 -69.85 -47.48
C SER A 835 1.47 -71.36 -47.23
N PHE A 836 0.58 -71.87 -46.38
CA PHE A 836 0.42 -73.30 -46.14
C PHE A 836 -0.66 -73.88 -47.06
N PRO A 837 -0.50 -75.13 -47.49
CA PRO A 837 -1.52 -75.80 -48.30
C PRO A 837 -2.88 -75.84 -47.57
N PRO A 838 -4.01 -75.86 -48.31
CA PRO A 838 -5.32 -76.10 -47.70
C PRO A 838 -5.34 -77.44 -46.93
N PRO A 839 -6.18 -77.57 -45.89
CA PRO A 839 -6.33 -78.85 -45.19
C PRO A 839 -6.75 -79.95 -46.17
N ILE A 840 -6.12 -81.12 -46.03
CA ILE A 840 -6.27 -82.19 -47.02
C ILE A 840 -7.72 -82.69 -47.14
N SER A 841 -8.50 -82.61 -46.07
CA SER A 841 -9.91 -82.96 -46.06
C SER A 841 -10.73 -82.23 -47.13
N TYR A 842 -10.44 -80.95 -47.38
CA TYR A 842 -11.10 -80.15 -48.43
C TYR A 842 -10.64 -80.56 -49.83
N VAL A 843 -9.36 -80.89 -50.00
CA VAL A 843 -8.81 -81.39 -51.27
C VAL A 843 -9.41 -82.76 -51.63
N LEU A 844 -9.57 -83.63 -50.63
CA LEU A 844 -10.23 -84.93 -50.82
C LEU A 844 -11.72 -84.78 -51.07
N ALA A 845 -12.38 -83.81 -50.45
CA ALA A 845 -13.77 -83.48 -50.77
C ALA A 845 -13.91 -82.98 -52.22
N GLN A 846 -12.97 -82.15 -52.70
CA GLN A 846 -12.89 -81.75 -54.12
C GLN A 846 -12.74 -82.96 -55.05
N LEU A 847 -11.80 -83.86 -54.75
CA LEU A 847 -11.55 -85.07 -55.54
C LEU A 847 -12.78 -86.01 -55.53
N LYS A 848 -13.42 -86.19 -54.38
CA LYS A 848 -14.67 -86.94 -54.25
C LYS A 848 -15.78 -86.30 -55.07
N GLY A 849 -15.90 -84.97 -55.04
CA GLY A 849 -16.78 -84.20 -55.90
C GLY A 849 -16.53 -84.53 -57.37
N ALA A 850 -15.28 -84.48 -57.82
CA ALA A 850 -14.90 -84.79 -59.20
C ALA A 850 -15.29 -86.21 -59.63
N ILE A 851 -15.09 -87.21 -58.76
CA ILE A 851 -15.48 -88.60 -59.01
C ILE A 851 -17.01 -88.70 -59.16
N THR A 852 -17.76 -88.13 -58.21
CA THR A 852 -19.23 -88.20 -58.22
C THR A 852 -19.83 -87.48 -59.42
N THR A 853 -19.31 -86.30 -59.76
CA THR A 853 -19.75 -85.52 -60.92
C THR A 853 -19.48 -86.28 -62.21
N TRP A 854 -18.30 -86.88 -62.36
CA TRP A 854 -17.97 -87.66 -63.55
C TRP A 854 -18.88 -88.89 -63.71
N GLN A 855 -19.15 -89.62 -62.63
CA GLN A 855 -20.04 -90.79 -62.64
C GLN A 855 -21.49 -90.43 -63.01
N GLN A 856 -21.94 -89.22 -62.68
CA GLN A 856 -23.29 -88.74 -62.98
C GLN A 856 -23.41 -88.14 -64.40
N GLN A 857 -22.29 -87.84 -65.08
CA GLN A 857 -22.30 -87.26 -66.42
C GLN A 857 -22.33 -88.33 -67.52
N VAL A 858 -23.50 -88.50 -68.15
CA VAL A 858 -23.69 -89.33 -69.34
C VAL A 858 -23.15 -88.60 -70.59
N HIS A 859 -21.82 -88.65 -70.79
CA HIS A 859 -21.08 -88.42 -72.05
C HIS A 859 -21.40 -87.19 -72.93
N LYS A 860 -21.63 -85.99 -72.38
CA LYS A 860 -21.73 -84.75 -73.20
C LYS A 860 -20.99 -83.55 -72.61
N SER A 861 -19.69 -83.67 -72.39
CA SER A 861 -18.82 -82.54 -72.03
C SER A 861 -18.13 -82.02 -73.30
N SER A 862 -18.11 -80.70 -73.51
CA SER A 862 -17.35 -80.11 -74.62
C SER A 862 -15.85 -80.38 -74.43
N GLU A 863 -15.07 -80.39 -75.51
CA GLU A 863 -13.62 -80.62 -75.46
C GLU A 863 -12.92 -79.63 -74.52
N ILE A 864 -13.36 -78.37 -74.51
CA ILE A 864 -12.85 -77.31 -73.61
C ILE A 864 -13.13 -77.65 -72.14
N GLU A 865 -14.33 -78.13 -71.81
CA GLU A 865 -14.68 -78.51 -70.43
C GLU A 865 -13.94 -79.77 -69.99
N LEU A 866 -13.68 -80.72 -70.91
CA LEU A 866 -12.83 -81.87 -70.64
C LEU A 866 -11.39 -81.45 -70.32
N LEU A 867 -10.83 -80.50 -71.07
CA LEU A 867 -9.50 -79.94 -70.80
C LEU A 867 -9.43 -79.22 -69.46
N LYS A 868 -10.45 -78.43 -69.09
CA LYS A 868 -10.53 -77.81 -67.76
C LYS A 868 -10.62 -78.86 -66.65
N PHE A 869 -11.41 -79.91 -66.84
CA PHE A 869 -11.55 -80.98 -65.86
C PHE A 869 -10.23 -81.76 -65.67
N GLN A 870 -9.54 -82.08 -66.76
CA GLN A 870 -8.22 -82.71 -66.70
C GLN A 870 -7.16 -81.79 -66.09
N ALA A 871 -7.18 -80.49 -66.38
CA ALA A 871 -6.31 -79.50 -65.74
C ALA A 871 -6.55 -79.45 -64.22
N MET A 872 -7.82 -79.44 -63.80
CA MET A 872 -8.18 -79.50 -62.39
C MET A 872 -7.64 -80.77 -61.71
N LEU A 873 -7.81 -81.95 -62.32
CA LEU A 873 -7.24 -83.20 -61.79
C LEU A 873 -5.72 -83.17 -61.74
N LYS A 874 -5.07 -82.58 -62.76
CA LYS A 874 -3.62 -82.38 -62.78
C LYS A 874 -3.16 -81.53 -61.60
N ASP A 875 -3.90 -80.47 -61.26
CA ASP A 875 -3.61 -79.60 -60.12
C ASP A 875 -3.85 -80.31 -58.78
N ILE A 876 -4.94 -81.06 -58.64
CA ILE A 876 -5.24 -81.86 -57.44
C ILE A 876 -4.13 -82.90 -57.19
N TYR A 877 -3.75 -83.69 -58.20
CA TYR A 877 -2.69 -84.68 -58.03
C TYR A 877 -1.32 -84.05 -57.83
N SER A 878 -1.04 -82.92 -58.50
CA SER A 878 0.17 -82.14 -58.24
C SER A 878 0.26 -81.77 -56.75
N HIS A 879 -0.83 -81.25 -56.21
CA HIS A 879 -0.92 -80.85 -54.80
C HIS A 879 -0.74 -82.02 -53.84
N LEU A 880 -1.43 -83.14 -54.08
CA LEU A 880 -1.33 -84.34 -53.24
C LEU A 880 0.07 -85.00 -53.33
N SER A 881 0.78 -84.82 -54.45
CA SER A 881 2.15 -85.28 -54.65
C SER A 881 3.23 -84.31 -54.16
N SER A 882 2.84 -83.15 -53.62
CA SER A 882 3.79 -82.15 -53.10
C SER A 882 4.47 -82.63 -51.80
N GLU A 883 5.74 -82.27 -51.59
CA GLU A 883 6.52 -82.72 -50.43
C GLU A 883 5.85 -82.39 -49.08
N ILE A 884 5.11 -81.29 -49.03
CA ILE A 884 4.45 -80.79 -47.82
C ILE A 884 3.28 -81.70 -47.40
N VAL A 885 2.51 -82.22 -48.35
CA VAL A 885 1.23 -82.91 -48.08
C VAL A 885 1.30 -84.42 -48.35
N THR A 886 2.28 -84.90 -49.13
CA THR A 886 2.34 -86.29 -49.61
C THR A 886 2.25 -87.33 -48.50
N ALA A 887 2.91 -87.12 -47.37
CA ALA A 887 2.90 -88.10 -46.28
C ALA A 887 1.49 -88.29 -45.70
N GLU A 888 0.79 -87.19 -45.41
CA GLU A 888 -0.59 -87.19 -44.94
C GLU A 888 -1.55 -87.73 -46.01
N ALA A 889 -1.37 -87.31 -47.27
CA ALA A 889 -2.17 -87.78 -48.41
C ALA A 889 -2.12 -89.29 -48.59
N VAL A 890 -0.92 -89.88 -48.54
CA VAL A 890 -0.74 -91.34 -48.69
C VAL A 890 -1.42 -92.08 -47.52
N LEU A 891 -1.32 -91.56 -46.30
CA LEU A 891 -1.97 -92.19 -45.14
C LEU A 891 -3.50 -92.20 -45.31
N VAL A 892 -4.09 -91.03 -45.59
CA VAL A 892 -5.54 -90.91 -45.72
C VAL A 892 -6.06 -91.70 -46.95
N LEU A 893 -5.41 -91.58 -48.11
CA LEU A 893 -5.87 -92.29 -49.32
C LEU A 893 -5.74 -93.81 -49.23
N LYS A 894 -4.83 -94.34 -48.39
CA LYS A 894 -4.75 -95.78 -48.10
C LYS A 894 -5.93 -96.28 -47.26
N GLU A 895 -6.38 -95.48 -46.29
CA GLU A 895 -7.61 -95.78 -45.53
C GLU A 895 -8.83 -95.81 -46.48
N TYR A 896 -8.83 -94.98 -47.53
CA TYR A 896 -9.83 -94.95 -48.59
C TYR A 896 -9.50 -95.80 -49.82
N SER A 897 -8.74 -96.90 -49.67
CA SER A 897 -8.31 -97.78 -50.78
C SER A 897 -9.45 -98.34 -51.65
N PHE A 898 -10.69 -98.33 -51.14
CA PHE A 898 -11.88 -98.77 -51.86
C PHE A 898 -12.43 -97.74 -52.87
N LEU A 899 -12.10 -96.45 -52.75
CA LEU A 899 -12.61 -95.41 -53.63
C LEU A 899 -11.86 -95.38 -54.97
N PRO A 900 -12.57 -95.38 -56.12
CA PRO A 900 -11.94 -95.26 -57.42
C PRO A 900 -11.58 -93.79 -57.68
N TRP A 901 -10.38 -93.37 -57.28
CA TRP A 901 -9.93 -91.99 -57.42
C TRP A 901 -8.80 -91.80 -58.44
N MET A 902 -8.27 -92.88 -59.03
CA MET A 902 -7.21 -92.82 -60.03
C MET A 902 -7.76 -92.58 -61.43
N TRP A 903 -7.39 -91.46 -62.05
CA TRP A 903 -7.78 -91.14 -63.42
C TRP A 903 -6.95 -91.89 -64.46
N TYR A 904 -7.60 -92.67 -65.34
CA TYR A 904 -6.93 -93.43 -66.41
C TYR A 904 -7.14 -92.85 -67.82
N GLY A 905 -7.75 -91.66 -67.93
CA GLY A 905 -7.93 -90.95 -69.21
C GLY A 905 -9.39 -90.77 -69.61
N SER A 906 -10.25 -91.75 -69.33
CA SER A 906 -11.70 -91.70 -69.64
C SER A 906 -12.61 -92.01 -68.44
N GLY A 907 -12.03 -92.19 -67.26
CA GLY A 907 -12.76 -92.44 -66.02
C GLY A 907 -11.83 -92.64 -64.82
N PHE A 908 -12.42 -93.08 -63.71
CA PHE A 908 -11.70 -93.34 -62.47
C PHE A 908 -11.70 -94.83 -62.09
N ALA A 909 -10.59 -95.31 -61.56
CA ALA A 909 -10.40 -96.68 -61.08
C ALA A 909 -9.73 -96.70 -59.69
N LYS A 910 -9.76 -97.86 -59.02
CA LYS A 910 -9.05 -98.08 -57.76
C LYS A 910 -7.53 -98.08 -58.00
N PRO A 911 -6.68 -97.61 -57.05
CA PRO A 911 -5.23 -97.67 -57.20
C PRO A 911 -4.69 -99.06 -57.57
N SER A 912 -5.21 -100.11 -56.94
CA SER A 912 -4.82 -101.50 -57.21
C SER A 912 -5.16 -102.01 -58.62
N CYS A 913 -6.07 -101.32 -59.33
CA CYS A 913 -6.50 -101.68 -60.68
C CYS A 913 -5.81 -100.83 -61.76
N VAL A 914 -4.82 -100.01 -61.40
CA VAL A 914 -4.10 -99.14 -62.34
C VAL A 914 -2.61 -99.49 -62.32
N ALA A 915 -1.98 -99.53 -63.50
CA ALA A 915 -0.54 -99.68 -63.62
C ALA A 915 0.08 -98.56 -64.45
N LEU A 916 1.38 -98.30 -64.25
CA LEU A 916 2.11 -97.27 -65.01
C LEU A 916 2.35 -97.67 -66.47
N ARG A 917 2.62 -98.96 -66.74
CA ARG A 917 2.87 -99.50 -68.09
C ARG A 917 2.24 -100.89 -68.25
N SER A 918 1.90 -101.25 -69.48
CA SER A 918 1.47 -102.60 -69.86
C SER A 918 2.60 -103.34 -70.56
N GLU A 919 2.97 -104.51 -70.07
CA GLU A 919 3.83 -105.46 -70.78
C GLU A 919 3.02 -106.60 -71.42
N CYS A 920 1.72 -106.67 -71.11
CA CYS A 920 0.79 -107.63 -71.69
C CYS A 920 0.25 -107.14 -73.04
N LEU A 921 0.10 -108.06 -73.99
CA LEU A 921 -0.51 -107.81 -75.30
C LEU A 921 -2.05 -107.73 -75.25
N LEU A 922 -2.67 -108.21 -74.17
CA LEU A 922 -4.13 -108.24 -73.98
C LEU A 922 -4.62 -106.96 -73.30
N ASP A 923 -5.74 -106.42 -73.78
CA ASP A 923 -6.45 -105.33 -73.10
C ASP A 923 -7.25 -105.90 -71.93
N LEU A 924 -6.83 -105.59 -70.70
CA LEU A 924 -7.43 -106.10 -69.46
C LEU A 924 -8.57 -105.21 -68.92
N ARG A 925 -9.03 -104.21 -69.70
CA ARG A 925 -10.21 -103.41 -69.35
C ARG A 925 -11.48 -104.27 -69.32
N PRO A 926 -12.40 -104.10 -68.35
CA PRO A 926 -12.47 -103.04 -67.34
C PRO A 926 -11.82 -103.37 -65.98
N TYR A 927 -11.01 -104.43 -65.88
CA TYR A 927 -10.45 -104.89 -64.60
C TYR A 927 -9.12 -104.23 -64.24
N VAL A 928 -8.27 -103.97 -65.24
CA VAL A 928 -6.98 -103.28 -65.08
C VAL A 928 -6.85 -102.20 -66.14
N PHE A 929 -6.35 -101.02 -65.74
CA PHE A 929 -6.19 -99.84 -66.58
C PHE A 929 -4.74 -99.37 -66.62
N VAL A 930 -4.30 -98.80 -67.74
CA VAL A 930 -3.00 -98.13 -67.86
C VAL A 930 -3.17 -96.65 -67.51
N LEU A 931 -2.26 -96.12 -66.69
CA LEU A 931 -2.24 -94.71 -66.34
C LEU A 931 -1.97 -93.86 -67.59
N SER A 932 -2.79 -92.83 -67.82
CA SER A 932 -2.59 -91.89 -68.91
C SER A 932 -1.22 -91.20 -68.82
N GLU A 933 -0.56 -91.00 -69.96
CA GLU A 933 0.77 -90.36 -70.08
C GLU A 933 0.82 -88.99 -69.38
N ASP A 934 -0.29 -88.25 -69.44
CA ASP A 934 -0.50 -86.94 -68.81
C ASP A 934 -0.23 -86.91 -67.29
N PHE A 935 -0.33 -88.06 -66.63
CA PHE A 935 -0.25 -88.20 -65.17
C PHE A 935 0.96 -89.03 -64.71
N GLN A 936 1.79 -89.55 -65.63
CA GLN A 936 2.96 -90.35 -65.30
C GLN A 936 4.00 -89.59 -64.44
N ARG A 937 4.03 -88.26 -64.52
CA ARG A 937 4.87 -87.40 -63.67
C ARG A 937 4.63 -87.58 -62.17
N TYR A 938 3.47 -88.06 -61.75
CA TYR A 938 3.12 -88.31 -60.34
C TYR A 938 3.29 -89.79 -59.94
N SER A 939 3.93 -90.60 -60.78
CA SER A 939 4.08 -92.06 -60.58
C SER A 939 4.66 -92.44 -59.22
N ALA A 940 5.64 -91.70 -58.69
CA ALA A 940 6.22 -91.97 -57.37
C ALA A 940 5.18 -91.87 -56.23
N PHE A 941 4.29 -90.86 -56.29
CA PHE A 941 3.18 -90.70 -55.36
C PHE A 941 2.16 -91.82 -55.54
N PHE A 942 1.77 -92.11 -56.77
CA PHE A 942 0.79 -93.14 -57.09
C PHE A 942 1.23 -94.55 -56.65
N LYS A 943 2.51 -94.92 -56.84
CA LYS A 943 3.08 -96.18 -56.35
C LYS A 943 2.93 -96.31 -54.83
N ARG A 944 3.18 -95.22 -54.08
CA ARG A 944 3.00 -95.20 -52.62
C ARG A 944 1.55 -95.41 -52.20
N CYS A 945 0.59 -95.07 -53.04
CA CYS A 945 -0.85 -95.27 -52.83
C CYS A 945 -1.38 -96.62 -53.34
N GLY A 946 -0.54 -97.49 -53.89
CA GLY A 946 -0.92 -98.85 -54.33
C GLY A 946 -1.13 -99.03 -55.84
N VAL A 947 -0.67 -98.08 -56.67
CA VAL A 947 -0.62 -98.24 -58.14
C VAL A 947 0.52 -99.18 -58.53
N LEU A 948 0.23 -100.11 -59.44
CA LEU A 948 1.17 -101.13 -59.89
C LEU A 948 2.23 -100.55 -60.84
N GLU A 949 3.45 -101.10 -60.82
CA GLU A 949 4.53 -100.66 -61.71
C GLU A 949 4.27 -101.12 -63.15
N THR A 950 4.06 -102.41 -63.33
CA THR A 950 3.65 -103.03 -64.60
C THR A 950 2.64 -104.14 -64.32
N PHE A 951 1.83 -104.48 -65.31
CA PHE A 951 1.14 -105.76 -65.35
C PHE A 951 1.64 -106.60 -66.53
N ASN A 952 1.75 -107.89 -66.28
CA ASN A 952 2.27 -108.89 -67.21
C ASN A 952 1.24 -110.01 -67.44
N ASP A 953 1.62 -111.05 -68.17
CA ASP A 953 0.73 -112.16 -68.49
C ASP A 953 0.20 -112.92 -67.25
N ALA A 954 0.89 -112.84 -66.09
CA ALA A 954 0.38 -113.41 -64.84
C ALA A 954 -0.82 -112.61 -64.28
N SER A 955 -0.82 -111.28 -64.46
CA SER A 955 -1.96 -110.44 -64.08
C SER A 955 -3.21 -110.73 -64.93
N ALA A 956 -3.05 -111.19 -66.18
CA ALA A 956 -4.16 -111.65 -67.00
C ALA A 956 -4.80 -112.93 -66.42
N LEU A 957 -4.00 -113.82 -65.82
CA LEU A 957 -4.51 -115.00 -65.11
C LEU A 957 -5.26 -114.60 -63.83
N ASP A 958 -4.77 -113.61 -63.08
CA ASP A 958 -5.47 -113.08 -61.90
C ASP A 958 -6.84 -112.49 -62.26
N VAL A 959 -6.94 -111.76 -63.38
CA VAL A 959 -8.21 -111.26 -63.91
C VAL A 959 -9.14 -112.40 -64.32
N LEU A 960 -8.62 -113.44 -64.99
CA LEU A 960 -9.41 -114.63 -65.33
C LEU A 960 -9.90 -115.38 -64.09
N HIS A 961 -9.09 -115.43 -63.02
CA HIS A 961 -9.50 -115.96 -61.72
C HIS A 961 -10.59 -115.10 -61.08
N MET A 962 -10.47 -113.76 -61.10
CA MET A 962 -11.54 -112.86 -60.62
C MET A 962 -12.85 -113.05 -61.42
N ILE A 963 -12.79 -113.18 -62.75
CA ILE A 963 -13.96 -113.41 -63.60
C ILE A 963 -14.60 -114.76 -63.28
N ARG A 964 -13.78 -115.80 -63.12
CA ARG A 964 -14.25 -117.14 -62.73
C ARG A 964 -14.92 -117.11 -61.36
N ASP A 965 -14.29 -116.46 -60.39
CA ASP A 965 -14.78 -116.40 -59.01
C ASP A 965 -16.07 -115.56 -58.94
N TRP A 966 -16.15 -114.43 -59.67
CA TRP A 966 -17.38 -113.64 -59.83
C TRP A 966 -18.53 -114.47 -60.40
N HIS A 967 -18.30 -115.23 -61.48
CA HIS A 967 -19.31 -116.13 -62.04
C HIS A 967 -19.63 -117.33 -61.15
N SER A 968 -18.71 -117.72 -60.26
CA SER A 968 -18.93 -118.81 -59.30
C SER A 968 -19.79 -118.34 -58.12
N GLU A 969 -19.54 -117.13 -57.61
CA GLU A 969 -20.36 -116.45 -56.60
C GLU A 969 -21.75 -116.09 -57.15
N GLU A 970 -21.84 -115.57 -58.38
CA GLU A 970 -23.12 -115.26 -59.03
C GLU A 970 -23.98 -116.53 -59.23
N LYS A 971 -23.34 -117.66 -59.55
CA LYS A 971 -24.01 -118.97 -59.61
C LYS A 971 -24.43 -119.50 -58.23
N GLU A 972 -23.68 -119.18 -57.17
CA GLU A 972 -24.06 -119.51 -55.79
C GLU A 972 -25.21 -118.63 -55.28
N ILE A 973 -25.22 -117.35 -55.65
CA ILE A 973 -26.30 -116.39 -55.34
C ILE A 973 -27.57 -116.70 -56.14
N GLN A 974 -27.45 -117.19 -57.37
CA GLN A 974 -28.60 -117.69 -58.16
C GLN A 974 -29.09 -119.08 -57.73
N ARG A 975 -28.29 -119.83 -56.95
CA ARG A 975 -28.66 -121.14 -56.36
C ARG A 975 -29.24 -121.03 -54.95
N LYS A 976 -29.03 -119.92 -54.26
CA LYS A 976 -29.75 -119.53 -53.03
C LYS A 976 -31.01 -118.77 -53.41
#